data_AF-A0DCZ0-F1
#
_entry.id   AF-A0DCZ0-F1
#
_cell.length_a   1.000
_cell.length_b   1.000
_cell.length_c   1.000
_cell.angle_alpha   90.00
_cell.angle_beta   90.00
_cell.angle_gamma   90.00
#
_symmetry.space_group_name_H-M   'P 1'
#
loop_
_entity.id
_entity.type
_entity.pdbx_description
1 polymer ?
#
loop_
_entity_poly.entity_id
_entity_poly.type
_entity_poly.pdbx_seq_one_letter_code
_entity_poly.pdbx_strand_id
1 'polypeptide(L)'
;MFINLQKKALKGLKKVDIFSQPVQLLIKQEEGHKTLFGAFLTLGLVVFFLYLLVINLYVLSQRKNPTSLTTEFFHSQPDQFKYNEKNFTLTFAFQSPDYSTYIDESVYVVEAKIRSKTTKMVDDQKIEEWTSQDLPITQCSKEIIRQVELQEYFSHLNLLTNYCIDWNRIKEINLEGTFDARNFSFVELQFKMCNNQTKQSKECRSRDEIKQLLEQNYFSLQMSSYVIDVKNEEQPYLQRGEDIFTTISSKIFKEITFYMEPITIFTDLGLISEDYQVQKTLRYKRHTEMIDLNESDLIMNVLIRLDQIEQQYYRSYTKIQIILSQMGGLWQVFFTVAFLIQKPINLISYYVRIMNSLFQFEQESKKEIIMEIDEQANIPEEELMTRKYQYSSRQDQLVIQNKNRAFQRLQSIRVKKKQIDVIDSMAVETKQKEEARQQLTKAISLSIKQYFQTVSKKLRMKWTDYVYFISCFVNSDNYKSLQIEYSVQKIIKQMDILYIMKKLQEIDKLKMILLTESQIKVFDYVQKPTIPLDPNSKQFNTSESYYSILKPIKTDFQRAIEAQNAFKEIVQNLDNPINVKLINSIDKTIVDLIKITKNTQELASIDNADINEQAQEKNTVFAIDIRKKQSSLINYQPNFKQ
;
A
#
# COMPACT_ATOMS: atom_id res chain seq x y z
N MET A 1 -15.19 -29.69 -32.53
CA MET A 1 -13.96 -29.81 -31.69
C MET A 1 -13.73 -28.59 -30.79
N PHE A 2 -13.93 -27.37 -31.29
CA PHE A 2 -13.76 -26.11 -30.54
C PHE A 2 -14.62 -25.96 -29.27
N ILE A 3 -15.87 -26.41 -29.27
CA ILE A 3 -16.81 -26.22 -28.14
C ILE A 3 -16.42 -27.05 -26.89
N ASN A 4 -15.80 -28.23 -27.09
CA ASN A 4 -15.34 -29.08 -26.00
C ASN A 4 -14.03 -28.57 -25.35
N LEU A 5 -13.18 -27.91 -26.14
CA LEU A 5 -11.98 -27.25 -25.62
C LEU A 5 -12.36 -26.07 -24.73
N GLN A 6 -13.35 -25.26 -25.15
CA GLN A 6 -13.87 -24.14 -24.35
C GLN A 6 -14.47 -24.58 -23.02
N LYS A 7 -15.24 -25.67 -22.97
CA LYS A 7 -15.82 -26.17 -21.71
C LYS A 7 -14.78 -26.74 -20.75
N LYS A 8 -13.73 -27.41 -21.25
CA LYS A 8 -12.59 -27.87 -20.44
C LYS A 8 -11.76 -26.70 -19.92
N ALA A 9 -11.51 -25.70 -20.77
CA ALA A 9 -10.84 -24.46 -20.38
C ALA A 9 -11.65 -23.70 -19.32
N LEU A 10 -12.97 -23.53 -19.47
CA LEU A 10 -13.84 -22.88 -18.48
C LEU A 10 -13.83 -23.58 -17.11
N LYS A 11 -13.80 -24.92 -17.08
CA LYS A 11 -13.70 -25.68 -15.81
C LYS A 11 -12.31 -25.59 -15.18
N GLY A 12 -11.26 -25.46 -15.97
CA GLY A 12 -9.91 -25.16 -15.49
C GLY A 12 -9.80 -23.75 -14.90
N LEU A 13 -10.40 -22.75 -15.59
CA LEU A 13 -10.48 -21.36 -15.15
C LEU A 13 -11.20 -21.19 -13.80
N LYS A 14 -12.27 -21.96 -13.55
CA LYS A 14 -12.96 -21.95 -12.24
C LYS A 14 -12.10 -22.44 -11.07
N LYS A 15 -11.00 -23.18 -11.31
CA LYS A 15 -10.05 -23.58 -10.26
C LYS A 15 -9.00 -22.50 -9.92
N VAL A 16 -8.91 -21.47 -10.76
CA VAL A 16 -8.03 -20.29 -10.56
C VAL A 16 -8.77 -19.18 -9.82
N ASP A 17 -10.03 -19.41 -9.43
CA ASP A 17 -10.84 -18.46 -8.66
C ASP A 17 -10.36 -18.36 -7.20
N ILE A 18 -9.34 -17.53 -6.99
CA ILE A 18 -8.82 -17.14 -5.67
C ILE A 18 -9.89 -16.35 -4.88
N PHE A 19 -10.95 -15.87 -5.54
CA PHE A 19 -12.07 -15.16 -4.93
C PHE A 19 -13.23 -16.09 -4.52
N SER A 20 -13.04 -17.42 -4.54
CA SER A 20 -14.06 -18.35 -4.07
C SER A 20 -14.50 -17.99 -2.65
N GLN A 21 -15.79 -17.71 -2.47
CA GLN A 21 -16.33 -17.36 -1.16
C GLN A 21 -16.40 -18.61 -0.28
N PRO A 22 -15.83 -18.59 0.94
CA PRO A 22 -15.97 -19.70 1.87
C PRO A 22 -17.45 -19.86 2.25
N VAL A 23 -17.96 -21.09 2.22
CA VAL A 23 -19.30 -21.40 2.74
C VAL A 23 -19.25 -21.24 4.26
N GLN A 24 -19.68 -20.08 4.76
CA GLN A 24 -19.71 -19.77 6.19
C GLN A 24 -21.14 -19.88 6.74
N LEU A 25 -21.28 -20.42 7.96
CA LEU A 25 -22.54 -20.32 8.70
C LEU A 25 -22.76 -18.86 9.10
N LEU A 26 -23.71 -18.19 8.46
CA LEU A 26 -24.03 -16.79 8.72
C LEU A 26 -24.75 -16.64 10.06
N ILE A 27 -24.33 -15.66 10.86
CA ILE A 27 -25.05 -15.28 12.08
C ILE A 27 -25.93 -14.07 11.75
N LYS A 28 -27.25 -14.23 11.83
CA LYS A 28 -28.23 -13.17 11.49
C LYS A 28 -28.01 -12.55 10.10
N GLN A 29 -27.66 -13.38 9.11
CA GLN A 29 -27.41 -12.97 7.72
C GLN A 29 -26.18 -12.07 7.50
N GLU A 30 -25.28 -11.92 8.48
CA GLU A 30 -24.02 -11.17 8.31
C GLU A 30 -22.84 -12.11 8.02
N GLU A 31 -22.04 -11.79 6.99
CA GLU A 31 -20.83 -12.53 6.57
C GLU A 31 -19.60 -12.30 7.47
N GLY A 32 -19.63 -11.29 8.34
CA GLY A 32 -18.49 -10.97 9.20
C GLY A 32 -18.84 -10.04 10.35
N HIS A 33 -18.17 -10.24 11.48
CA HIS A 33 -18.38 -9.41 12.67
C HIS A 33 -17.62 -8.08 12.55
N LYS A 34 -18.35 -6.99 12.27
CA LYS A 34 -17.81 -5.63 12.20
C LYS A 34 -17.77 -4.98 13.58
N THR A 35 -16.66 -4.30 13.89
CA THR A 35 -16.48 -3.54 15.14
C THR A 35 -16.31 -2.05 14.87
N LEU A 36 -16.82 -1.20 15.76
CA LEU A 36 -16.61 0.24 15.69
C LEU A 36 -15.10 0.58 15.79
N PHE A 37 -14.37 -0.16 16.64
CA PHE A 37 -12.91 -0.05 16.74
C PHE A 37 -12.20 -0.27 15.40
N GLY A 38 -12.58 -1.33 14.70
CA GLY A 38 -12.04 -1.64 13.37
C GLY A 38 -12.31 -0.51 12.37
N ALA A 39 -13.53 0.04 12.38
CA ALA A 39 -13.88 1.16 11.50
C ALA A 39 -13.03 2.42 11.77
N PHE A 40 -12.83 2.79 13.03
CA PHE A 40 -11.96 3.92 13.39
C PHE A 40 -10.50 3.69 12.96
N LEU A 41 -10.00 2.47 13.14
CA LEU A 41 -8.62 2.13 12.79
C LEU A 41 -8.41 2.12 11.26
N THR A 42 -9.36 1.58 10.49
CA THR A 42 -9.34 1.65 9.03
C THR A 42 -9.43 3.09 8.53
N LEU A 43 -10.32 3.91 9.11
CA LEU A 43 -10.43 5.33 8.74
C LEU A 43 -9.12 6.08 9.03
N GLY A 44 -8.51 5.84 10.20
CA GLY A 44 -7.22 6.43 10.56
C GLY A 44 -6.11 6.07 9.58
N LEU A 45 -6.04 4.80 9.15
CA LEU A 45 -5.09 4.36 8.13
C LEU A 45 -5.34 5.07 6.79
N VAL A 46 -6.58 5.11 6.31
CA VAL A 46 -6.91 5.75 5.03
C VAL A 46 -6.55 7.24 5.06
N VAL A 47 -6.87 7.96 6.13
CA VAL A 47 -6.53 9.38 6.29
C VAL A 47 -5.02 9.58 6.33
N PHE A 48 -4.28 8.74 7.06
CA PHE A 48 -2.82 8.79 7.13
C PHE A 48 -2.17 8.56 5.76
N PHE A 49 -2.64 7.58 4.99
CA PHE A 49 -2.13 7.31 3.64
C PHE A 49 -2.49 8.40 2.63
N LEU A 50 -3.70 8.98 2.71
CA LEU A 50 -4.07 10.15 1.91
C LEU A 50 -3.16 11.34 2.22
N TYR A 51 -2.87 11.59 3.50
CA TYR A 51 -1.96 12.64 3.93
C TYR A 51 -0.53 12.42 3.37
N LEU A 52 0.01 11.20 3.51
CA LEU A 52 1.32 10.86 2.96
C LEU A 52 1.37 10.98 1.43
N LEU A 53 0.30 10.59 0.74
CA LEU A 53 0.20 10.73 -0.71
C LEU A 53 0.26 12.20 -1.14
N VAL A 54 -0.49 13.07 -0.46
CA VAL A 54 -0.48 14.52 -0.75
C VAL A 54 0.90 15.12 -0.53
N ILE A 55 1.60 14.77 0.56
CA ILE A 55 2.97 15.24 0.79
C ILE A 55 3.91 14.79 -0.32
N ASN A 56 3.89 13.50 -0.68
CA ASN A 56 4.80 12.97 -1.69
C ASN A 56 4.50 13.55 -3.08
N LEU A 57 3.23 13.79 -3.43
CA LEU A 57 2.86 14.49 -4.65
C LEU A 57 3.29 15.96 -4.63
N TYR A 58 3.23 16.63 -3.48
CA TYR A 58 3.74 17.99 -3.34
C TYR A 58 5.26 18.05 -3.53
N VAL A 59 6.01 17.12 -2.94
CA VAL A 59 7.47 17.01 -3.13
C VAL A 59 7.81 16.72 -4.59
N LEU A 60 7.07 15.82 -5.25
CA LEU A 60 7.20 15.51 -6.67
C LEU A 60 6.97 16.75 -7.53
N SER A 61 5.91 17.52 -7.24
CA SER A 61 5.58 18.74 -8.00
C SER A 61 6.64 19.83 -7.84
N GLN A 62 7.27 19.91 -6.66
CA GLN A 62 8.31 20.90 -6.37
C GLN A 62 9.70 20.44 -6.81
N ARG A 63 9.85 19.19 -7.28
CA ARG A 63 11.10 18.57 -7.73
C ARG A 63 12.28 18.85 -6.77
N LYS A 64 12.00 18.79 -5.48
CA LYS A 64 13.01 19.04 -4.44
C LYS A 64 13.85 17.79 -4.20
N ASN A 65 15.13 17.99 -3.92
CA ASN A 65 16.09 16.96 -3.54
C ASN A 65 16.27 15.86 -4.61
N PRO A 66 16.85 16.20 -5.77
CA PRO A 66 17.21 15.18 -6.75
C PRO A 66 18.27 14.22 -6.19
N THR A 67 18.26 13.01 -6.70
CA THR A 67 19.38 12.08 -6.55
C THR A 67 20.41 12.36 -7.64
N SER A 68 21.68 12.58 -7.26
CA SER A 68 22.77 12.84 -8.19
C SER A 68 23.85 11.76 -8.12
N LEU A 69 24.28 11.25 -9.26
CA LEU A 69 25.47 10.40 -9.43
C LEU A 69 26.52 11.19 -10.23
N THR A 70 27.76 11.21 -9.76
CA THR A 70 28.87 11.90 -10.43
C THR A 70 29.89 10.89 -10.92
N THR A 71 30.34 11.03 -12.16
CA THR A 71 31.36 10.18 -12.79
C THR A 71 32.36 11.02 -13.57
N GLU A 72 33.59 10.54 -13.70
CA GLU A 72 34.62 11.15 -14.56
C GLU A 72 34.84 10.26 -15.78
N PHE A 73 34.90 10.87 -16.96
CA PHE A 73 35.11 10.17 -18.23
C PHE A 73 36.33 10.73 -18.95
N PHE A 74 37.21 9.85 -19.43
CA PHE A 74 38.40 10.25 -20.18
C PHE A 74 38.10 10.28 -21.68
N HIS A 75 38.32 11.44 -22.29
CA HIS A 75 38.26 11.63 -23.74
C HIS A 75 39.67 11.82 -24.29
N SER A 76 40.11 10.92 -25.17
CA SER A 76 41.33 11.12 -25.95
C SER A 76 41.19 12.29 -26.93
N GLN A 77 39.97 12.57 -27.38
CA GLN A 77 39.61 13.69 -28.25
C GLN A 77 38.36 14.39 -27.70
N PRO A 78 38.51 15.34 -26.76
CA PRO A 78 37.39 16.15 -26.28
C PRO A 78 36.68 16.87 -27.43
N ASP A 79 35.34 16.88 -27.37
CA ASP A 79 34.49 17.59 -28.32
C ASP A 79 34.79 19.10 -28.34
N GLN A 80 34.46 19.76 -29.46
CA GLN A 80 34.55 21.20 -29.57
C GLN A 80 33.59 21.91 -28.59
N PHE A 81 34.12 22.88 -27.85
CA PHE A 81 33.36 23.77 -26.99
C PHE A 81 33.50 25.23 -27.43
N LYS A 82 32.40 25.99 -27.31
CA LYS A 82 32.31 27.37 -27.77
C LYS A 82 32.18 28.36 -26.62
N TYR A 83 33.15 29.26 -26.49
CA TYR A 83 33.03 30.44 -25.66
C TYR A 83 32.42 31.60 -26.43
N ASN A 84 31.63 32.41 -25.73
CA ASN A 84 30.97 33.62 -26.21
C ASN A 84 30.86 34.64 -25.07
N GLU A 85 30.41 35.84 -25.41
CA GLU A 85 30.22 36.96 -24.48
C GLU A 85 29.31 36.68 -23.27
N LYS A 86 28.46 35.65 -23.33
CA LYS A 86 27.51 35.31 -22.26
C LYS A 86 28.06 34.24 -21.31
N ASN A 87 28.95 33.38 -21.79
CA ASN A 87 29.42 32.22 -21.03
C ASN A 87 30.89 32.34 -20.60
N PHE A 88 31.66 33.28 -21.15
CA PHE A 88 33.06 33.47 -20.84
C PHE A 88 33.48 34.95 -20.78
N THR A 89 34.22 35.31 -19.74
CA THR A 89 34.96 36.57 -19.64
C THR A 89 36.35 36.27 -19.10
N LEU A 90 37.33 37.01 -19.58
CA LEU A 90 38.73 36.92 -19.18
C LEU A 90 39.29 38.33 -19.05
N THR A 91 39.88 38.62 -17.90
CA THR A 91 40.61 39.86 -17.62
C THR A 91 42.02 39.53 -17.17
N PHE A 92 43.02 40.26 -17.65
CA PHE A 92 44.40 40.01 -17.24
C PHE A 92 45.29 41.24 -17.39
N ALA A 93 46.34 41.32 -16.56
CA ALA A 93 47.40 42.32 -16.66
C ALA A 93 48.61 41.93 -15.82
N PHE A 94 49.70 42.68 -16.00
CA PHE A 94 50.76 42.71 -14.99
C PHE A 94 50.36 43.60 -13.80
N GLN A 95 50.87 43.21 -12.64
CA GLN A 95 50.73 43.90 -11.37
C GLN A 95 52.11 44.26 -10.85
N SER A 96 52.26 45.50 -10.42
CA SER A 96 53.48 45.97 -9.75
C SER A 96 53.59 45.39 -8.33
N PRO A 97 54.75 45.54 -7.66
CA PRO A 97 54.94 45.08 -6.27
C PRO A 97 53.92 45.60 -5.25
N ASP A 98 53.21 46.68 -5.56
CA ASP A 98 52.13 47.26 -4.75
C ASP A 98 50.75 46.64 -5.03
N TYR A 99 50.70 45.57 -5.86
CA TYR A 99 49.49 44.86 -6.30
C TYR A 99 48.55 45.67 -7.19
N SER A 100 48.96 46.84 -7.69
CA SER A 100 48.17 47.58 -8.68
C SER A 100 48.38 47.01 -10.09
N THR A 101 47.29 46.72 -10.80
CA THR A 101 47.36 46.28 -12.20
C THR A 101 47.70 47.48 -13.09
N TYR A 102 48.44 47.25 -14.17
CA TYR A 102 48.78 48.29 -15.15
C TYR A 102 48.90 47.75 -16.58
N ILE A 103 48.59 48.63 -17.53
CA ILE A 103 48.84 48.45 -18.95
C ILE A 103 49.85 49.51 -19.40
N ASP A 104 51.06 49.08 -19.75
CA ASP A 104 52.08 49.96 -20.34
C ASP A 104 52.72 49.32 -21.57
N GLU A 105 52.19 49.66 -22.74
CA GLU A 105 52.73 49.22 -24.05
C GLU A 105 54.17 49.66 -24.29
N SER A 106 54.71 50.64 -23.54
CA SER A 106 56.12 51.02 -23.63
C SER A 106 57.06 50.03 -22.92
N VAL A 107 56.50 49.15 -22.08
CA VAL A 107 57.22 48.15 -21.28
C VAL A 107 57.00 46.74 -21.85
N TYR A 108 55.73 46.36 -22.08
CA TYR A 108 55.38 45.03 -22.58
C TYR A 108 54.22 45.08 -23.57
N VAL A 109 54.18 44.11 -24.48
CA VAL A 109 53.16 43.96 -25.52
C VAL A 109 52.56 42.57 -25.43
N VAL A 110 51.24 42.48 -25.61
CA VAL A 110 50.50 41.21 -25.58
C VAL A 110 50.05 40.85 -26.99
N GLU A 111 50.41 39.64 -27.43
CA GLU A 111 49.86 39.00 -28.63
C GLU A 111 48.89 37.89 -28.21
N ALA A 112 47.61 38.07 -28.53
CA ALA A 112 46.56 37.10 -28.23
C ALA A 112 46.12 36.39 -29.53
N LYS A 113 46.19 35.06 -29.55
CA LYS A 113 45.89 34.22 -30.72
C LYS A 113 45.07 32.99 -30.33
N ILE A 114 44.21 32.55 -31.24
CA ILE A 114 43.60 31.23 -31.21
C ILE A 114 44.44 30.36 -32.15
N ARG A 115 45.06 29.33 -31.59
CA ARG A 115 45.89 28.38 -32.34
C ARG A 115 45.08 27.12 -32.57
N SER A 116 45.05 26.65 -33.81
CA SER A 116 44.39 25.39 -34.14
C SER A 116 45.31 24.50 -34.96
N LYS A 117 45.44 23.25 -34.55
CA LYS A 117 46.17 22.19 -35.24
C LYS A 117 45.18 21.19 -35.81
N THR A 118 45.35 20.83 -37.08
CA THR A 118 44.66 19.71 -37.71
C THR A 118 45.68 18.69 -38.20
N THR A 119 45.53 17.46 -37.75
CA THR A 119 46.33 16.32 -38.19
C THR A 119 45.62 15.60 -39.32
N LYS A 120 46.31 15.41 -40.45
CA LYS A 120 45.86 14.60 -41.58
C LYS A 120 46.86 13.47 -41.82
N MET A 121 46.35 12.35 -42.32
CA MET A 121 47.18 11.26 -42.84
C MET A 121 47.21 11.40 -44.36
N VAL A 122 48.39 11.58 -44.93
CA VAL A 122 48.63 11.60 -46.39
C VAL A 122 49.78 10.63 -46.66
N ASP A 123 49.56 9.64 -47.51
CA ASP A 123 50.54 8.60 -47.86
C ASP A 123 51.21 7.93 -46.63
N ASP A 124 50.40 7.50 -45.65
CA ASP A 124 50.83 6.91 -44.37
C ASP A 124 51.74 7.80 -43.49
N GLN A 125 51.92 9.08 -43.84
CA GLN A 125 52.63 10.07 -43.03
C GLN A 125 51.66 11.01 -42.32
N LYS A 126 51.95 11.29 -41.05
CA LYS A 126 51.21 12.24 -40.21
C LYS A 126 51.67 13.65 -40.54
N ILE A 127 50.81 14.44 -41.17
CA ILE A 127 51.05 15.86 -41.46
C ILE A 127 50.22 16.70 -40.47
N GLU A 128 50.89 17.62 -39.77
CA GLU A 128 50.26 18.57 -38.86
C GLU A 128 50.18 19.96 -39.51
N GLU A 129 48.97 20.44 -39.76
CA GLU A 129 48.71 21.80 -40.27
C GLU A 129 48.33 22.71 -39.10
N TRP A 130 49.11 23.78 -38.90
CA TRP A 130 48.85 24.80 -37.88
C TRP A 130 48.21 26.03 -38.52
N THR A 131 47.13 26.50 -37.90
CA THR A 131 46.43 27.73 -38.26
C THR A 131 46.38 28.65 -37.05
N SER A 132 46.34 29.94 -37.31
CA SER A 132 46.35 30.99 -36.27
C SER A 132 45.34 32.05 -36.63
N GLN A 133 44.48 32.39 -35.68
CA GLN A 133 43.52 33.49 -35.77
C GLN A 133 43.82 34.49 -34.66
N ASP A 134 43.79 35.79 -34.95
CA ASP A 134 43.98 36.80 -33.91
C ASP A 134 42.78 36.85 -32.96
N LEU A 135 43.05 36.88 -31.65
CA LEU A 135 42.06 37.10 -30.61
C LEU A 135 42.08 38.59 -30.26
N PRO A 136 41.05 39.37 -30.65
CA PRO A 136 41.05 40.80 -30.39
C PRO A 136 40.95 41.05 -28.88
N ILE A 137 41.92 41.80 -28.34
CA ILE A 137 41.94 42.26 -26.96
C ILE A 137 41.85 43.79 -26.93
N THR A 138 41.25 44.32 -25.86
CA THR A 138 41.12 45.77 -25.62
C THR A 138 41.22 46.05 -24.12
N GLN A 139 41.34 47.32 -23.75
CA GLN A 139 41.26 47.75 -22.36
C GLN A 139 39.88 47.41 -21.79
N CYS A 140 39.83 46.73 -20.65
CA CYS A 140 38.58 46.31 -20.04
C CYS A 140 37.73 47.53 -19.65
N SER A 141 36.43 47.41 -19.88
CA SER A 141 35.40 48.31 -19.38
C SER A 141 34.27 47.49 -18.78
N LYS A 142 33.45 48.12 -17.92
CA LYS A 142 32.29 47.44 -17.32
C LYS A 142 31.29 46.92 -18.37
N GLU A 143 31.22 47.58 -19.52
CA GLU A 143 30.30 47.23 -20.62
C GLU A 143 30.72 45.97 -21.39
N ILE A 144 32.00 45.61 -21.36
CA ILE A 144 32.52 44.39 -22.01
C ILE A 144 32.10 43.13 -21.23
N ILE A 145 31.87 43.26 -19.92
CA ILE A 145 31.43 42.16 -19.05
C ILE A 145 29.91 42.03 -19.14
N ARG A 146 29.43 41.16 -20.03
CA ARG A 146 27.99 40.99 -20.30
C ARG A 146 27.28 39.99 -19.38
N GLN A 147 28.04 39.32 -18.51
CA GLN A 147 27.54 38.35 -17.54
C GLN A 147 26.99 39.07 -16.31
N VAL A 148 25.66 39.01 -16.12
CA VAL A 148 24.97 39.77 -15.05
C VAL A 148 25.40 39.28 -13.67
N GLU A 149 25.53 37.96 -13.51
CA GLU A 149 25.89 37.28 -12.28
C GLU A 149 27.31 37.64 -11.79
N LEU A 150 28.18 38.10 -12.70
CA LEU A 150 29.57 38.43 -12.40
C LEU A 150 29.81 39.93 -12.23
N GLN A 151 28.80 40.78 -12.43
CA GLN A 151 28.96 42.22 -12.32
C GLN A 151 29.41 42.65 -10.92
N GLU A 152 28.88 42.04 -9.86
CA GLU A 152 29.29 42.31 -8.49
C GLU A 152 30.75 41.92 -8.25
N TYR A 153 31.16 40.72 -8.69
CA TYR A 153 32.52 40.22 -8.56
C TYR A 153 33.54 41.17 -9.23
N PHE A 154 33.30 41.55 -10.49
CA PHE A 154 34.19 42.44 -11.24
C PHE A 154 34.11 43.91 -10.81
N SER A 155 33.10 44.30 -10.01
CA SER A 155 32.96 45.68 -9.53
C SER A 155 34.06 46.11 -8.57
N HIS A 156 34.67 45.14 -7.86
CA HIS A 156 35.76 45.36 -6.91
C HIS A 156 37.14 45.46 -7.57
N LEU A 157 37.22 45.14 -8.87
CA LEU A 157 38.48 45.15 -9.63
C LEU A 157 38.67 46.46 -10.39
N ASN A 158 39.92 46.94 -10.48
CA ASN A 158 40.25 48.06 -11.35
C ASN A 158 40.31 47.60 -12.81
N LEU A 159 39.16 47.56 -13.47
CA LEU A 159 39.05 47.04 -14.83
C LEU A 159 39.85 47.86 -15.84
N LEU A 160 39.93 49.19 -15.70
CA LEU A 160 40.59 50.04 -16.70
C LEU A 160 42.08 49.70 -16.88
N THR A 161 42.73 49.08 -15.90
CA THR A 161 44.14 48.69 -15.98
C THR A 161 44.33 47.22 -16.34
N ASN A 162 43.30 46.57 -16.90
CA ASN A 162 43.31 45.17 -17.34
C ASN A 162 42.93 45.04 -18.82
N TYR A 163 43.47 44.03 -19.49
CA TYR A 163 43.07 43.62 -20.83
C TYR A 163 41.88 42.66 -20.77
N CYS A 164 40.94 42.84 -21.71
CA CYS A 164 39.76 42.01 -21.91
C CYS A 164 39.68 41.49 -23.33
N ILE A 165 38.96 40.39 -23.54
CA ILE A 165 38.53 39.95 -24.87
C ILE A 165 37.54 40.97 -25.44
N ASP A 166 37.77 41.44 -26.67
CA ASP A 166 36.85 42.34 -27.37
C ASP A 166 35.77 41.54 -28.12
N TRP A 167 34.70 41.21 -27.39
CA TRP A 167 33.53 40.51 -27.91
C TRP A 167 32.77 41.28 -29.02
N ASN A 168 33.07 42.56 -29.27
CA ASN A 168 32.48 43.27 -30.41
C ASN A 168 33.14 42.89 -31.74
N ARG A 169 34.40 42.42 -31.68
CA ARG A 169 35.20 42.03 -32.86
C ARG A 169 35.23 40.53 -33.10
N ILE A 170 34.92 39.71 -32.09
CA ILE A 170 34.84 38.25 -32.21
C ILE A 170 33.55 37.73 -31.58
N LYS A 171 32.86 36.82 -32.28
CA LYS A 171 31.57 36.25 -31.83
C LYS A 171 31.74 35.02 -30.93
N GLU A 172 32.69 34.15 -31.29
CA GLU A 172 32.92 32.90 -30.59
C GLU A 172 34.41 32.52 -30.59
N ILE A 173 34.83 31.82 -29.55
CA ILE A 173 36.15 31.19 -29.43
C ILE A 173 35.95 29.69 -29.29
N ASN A 174 36.61 28.92 -30.14
CA ASN A 174 36.45 27.48 -30.21
C ASN A 174 37.65 26.78 -29.57
N LEU A 175 37.40 26.05 -28.47
CA LEU A 175 38.36 25.12 -27.90
C LEU A 175 38.00 23.70 -28.33
N GLU A 176 38.98 22.89 -28.69
CA GLU A 176 38.72 21.54 -29.19
C GLU A 176 39.93 20.64 -28.92
N GLY A 177 39.66 19.38 -28.56
CA GLY A 177 40.69 18.36 -28.48
C GLY A 177 41.82 18.61 -27.48
N THR A 178 42.85 17.80 -27.59
CA THR A 178 44.07 17.85 -26.77
C THR A 178 45.29 17.76 -27.68
N PHE A 179 46.51 17.92 -27.17
CA PHE A 179 47.71 17.97 -28.02
C PHE A 179 47.86 16.76 -28.96
N ASP A 180 47.46 15.57 -28.51
CA ASP A 180 47.53 14.32 -29.31
C ASP A 180 46.31 14.09 -30.21
N ALA A 181 45.26 14.91 -30.07
CA ALA A 181 44.04 14.78 -30.83
C ALA A 181 44.22 15.19 -32.29
N ARG A 182 43.31 14.71 -33.16
CA ARG A 182 43.30 15.06 -34.57
C ARG A 182 43.15 16.57 -34.77
N ASN A 183 42.19 17.16 -34.08
CA ASN A 183 41.98 18.59 -34.00
C ASN A 183 42.38 19.06 -32.60
N PHE A 184 43.14 20.14 -32.52
CA PHE A 184 43.52 20.74 -31.24
C PHE A 184 43.45 22.26 -31.35
N SER A 185 42.58 22.89 -30.56
CA SER A 185 42.38 24.34 -30.57
C SER A 185 42.47 24.91 -29.17
N PHE A 186 43.27 25.96 -28.98
CA PHE A 186 43.50 26.62 -27.69
C PHE A 186 43.73 28.12 -27.87
N VAL A 187 43.54 28.86 -26.78
CA VAL A 187 43.90 30.29 -26.71
C VAL A 187 45.33 30.42 -26.21
N GLU A 188 46.12 31.23 -26.89
CA GLU A 188 47.51 31.56 -26.57
C GLU A 188 47.63 33.07 -26.34
N LEU A 189 48.19 33.48 -25.19
CA LEU A 189 48.54 34.86 -24.88
C LEU A 189 50.05 34.96 -24.65
N GLN A 190 50.75 35.66 -25.54
CA GLN A 190 52.19 35.86 -25.45
C GLN A 190 52.50 37.26 -24.96
N PHE A 191 53.27 37.37 -23.88
CA PHE A 191 53.71 38.62 -23.29
C PHE A 191 55.17 38.84 -23.64
N LYS A 192 55.44 39.87 -24.45
CA LYS A 192 56.77 40.19 -24.96
C LYS A 192 57.23 41.54 -24.41
N MET A 193 58.53 41.70 -24.18
CA MET A 193 59.12 43.02 -23.91
C MET A 193 58.91 43.93 -25.13
N CYS A 194 58.66 45.22 -24.89
CA CYS A 194 58.58 46.20 -25.97
C CYS A 194 59.94 46.35 -26.64
N ASN A 195 59.97 46.21 -27.97
CA ASN A 195 61.12 46.50 -28.81
C ASN A 195 60.63 47.13 -30.13
N ASN A 196 61.57 47.55 -30.99
CA ASN A 196 61.21 48.21 -32.26
C ASN A 196 60.35 47.35 -33.20
N GLN A 197 60.35 46.03 -33.03
CA GLN A 197 59.55 45.08 -33.83
C GLN A 197 58.17 44.81 -33.21
N THR A 198 58.06 44.85 -31.88
CA THR A 198 56.81 44.57 -31.14
C THR A 198 56.02 45.83 -30.81
N LYS A 199 56.60 47.02 -31.02
CA LYS A 199 55.98 48.32 -30.80
C LYS A 199 54.58 48.43 -31.42
N GLN A 200 53.59 48.78 -30.60
CA GLN A 200 52.21 49.04 -31.02
C GLN A 200 51.92 50.54 -31.11
N SER A 201 51.51 51.19 -30.02
CA SER A 201 51.09 52.60 -30.04
C SER A 201 52.11 53.59 -29.44
N LYS A 202 52.87 53.18 -28.41
CA LYS A 202 53.85 54.02 -27.70
C LYS A 202 55.29 53.67 -28.05
N GLU A 203 56.21 54.62 -27.98
CA GLU A 203 57.65 54.35 -28.05
C GLU A 203 58.08 53.45 -26.89
N CYS A 204 58.91 52.44 -27.16
CA CYS A 204 59.44 51.56 -26.13
C CYS A 204 60.44 52.29 -25.24
N ARG A 205 60.43 51.98 -23.94
CA ARG A 205 61.47 52.45 -23.01
C ARG A 205 62.81 51.78 -23.30
N SER A 206 63.87 52.26 -22.65
CA SER A 206 65.19 51.62 -22.75
C SER A 206 65.14 50.18 -22.20
N ARG A 207 65.94 49.28 -22.79
CA ARG A 207 65.94 47.85 -22.39
C ARG A 207 66.27 47.64 -20.91
N ASP A 208 67.20 48.41 -20.37
CA ASP A 208 67.61 48.31 -18.97
C ASP A 208 66.49 48.78 -18.03
N GLU A 209 65.78 49.85 -18.40
CA GLU A 209 64.62 50.34 -17.65
C GLU A 209 63.47 49.32 -17.66
N ILE A 210 63.18 48.69 -18.81
CA ILE A 210 62.17 47.62 -18.91
C ILE A 210 62.53 46.45 -18.01
N LYS A 211 63.79 45.98 -18.05
CA LYS A 211 64.27 44.88 -17.21
C LYS A 211 64.15 45.22 -15.72
N GLN A 212 64.51 46.44 -15.32
CA GLN A 212 64.39 46.89 -13.94
C GLN A 212 62.92 46.98 -13.49
N LEU A 213 62.04 47.54 -14.33
CA LEU A 213 60.60 47.63 -14.04
C LEU A 213 59.97 46.24 -13.90
N LEU A 214 60.40 45.27 -14.70
CA LEU A 214 59.89 43.89 -14.73
C LEU A 214 60.65 42.93 -13.81
N GLU A 215 61.56 43.40 -12.95
CA GLU A 215 62.41 42.51 -12.15
C GLU A 215 61.58 41.69 -11.14
N GLN A 216 60.60 42.32 -10.49
CA GLN A 216 59.67 41.71 -9.55
C GLN A 216 58.25 42.19 -9.83
N ASN A 217 57.49 41.44 -10.61
CA ASN A 217 56.07 41.75 -10.85
C ASN A 217 55.22 40.51 -10.62
N TYR A 218 53.92 40.70 -10.68
CA TYR A 218 52.95 39.63 -10.69
C TYR A 218 52.16 39.66 -11.99
N PHE A 219 51.69 38.51 -12.42
CA PHE A 219 50.66 38.38 -13.43
C PHE A 219 49.35 38.09 -12.72
N SER A 220 48.32 38.86 -13.06
CA SER A 220 46.98 38.69 -12.51
C SER A 220 46.03 38.38 -13.65
N LEU A 221 45.23 37.34 -13.45
CA LEU A 221 44.25 36.85 -14.40
C LEU A 221 42.98 36.52 -13.64
N GLN A 222 41.86 37.12 -14.03
CA GLN A 222 40.55 36.73 -13.59
C GLN A 222 39.74 36.19 -14.76
N MET A 223 39.04 35.09 -14.53
CA MET A 223 38.19 34.49 -15.55
C MET A 223 36.85 34.05 -14.97
N SER A 224 35.83 33.98 -15.81
CA SER A 224 34.58 33.33 -15.45
C SER A 224 34.72 31.82 -15.45
N SER A 225 34.17 31.17 -14.44
CA SER A 225 34.06 29.74 -14.25
C SER A 225 32.65 29.40 -13.73
N TYR A 226 32.40 28.13 -13.40
CA TYR A 226 31.11 27.66 -12.92
C TYR A 226 31.25 26.77 -11.69
N VAL A 227 30.37 26.99 -10.72
CA VAL A 227 30.12 26.07 -9.61
C VAL A 227 28.87 25.26 -9.95
N ILE A 228 28.94 23.94 -9.76
CA ILE A 228 27.82 23.06 -10.04
C ILE A 228 26.99 22.86 -8.78
N ASP A 229 25.75 23.34 -8.80
CA ASP A 229 24.73 23.07 -7.77
C ASP A 229 23.62 22.19 -8.34
N VAL A 230 23.79 20.88 -8.16
CA VAL A 230 22.81 19.88 -8.60
C VAL A 230 21.46 19.97 -7.90
N LYS A 231 21.32 20.78 -6.83
CA LYS A 231 20.03 20.98 -6.15
C LYS A 231 19.15 22.00 -6.85
N ASN A 232 19.75 23.00 -7.51
CA ASN A 232 19.01 24.02 -8.23
C ASN A 232 18.40 23.45 -9.52
N GLU A 233 17.07 23.37 -9.61
CA GLU A 233 16.35 22.81 -10.76
C GLU A 233 16.58 23.60 -12.05
N GLU A 234 16.43 24.92 -12.00
CA GLU A 234 16.37 25.73 -13.22
C GLU A 234 17.75 26.00 -13.82
N GLN A 235 18.76 26.24 -12.96
CA GLN A 235 20.12 26.57 -13.37
C GLN A 235 21.13 25.83 -12.48
N PRO A 236 21.59 24.62 -12.88
CA PRO A 236 22.53 23.84 -12.08
C PRO A 236 23.97 24.38 -12.15
N TYR A 237 24.26 25.34 -13.03
CA TYR A 237 25.56 25.99 -13.16
C TYR A 237 25.47 27.44 -12.70
N LEU A 238 26.16 27.73 -11.61
CA LEU A 238 26.26 29.07 -11.03
C LEU A 238 27.57 29.70 -11.50
N GLN A 239 27.48 30.81 -12.23
CA GLN A 239 28.66 31.55 -12.67
C GLN A 239 29.44 32.08 -11.48
N ARG A 240 30.77 31.98 -11.54
CA ARG A 240 31.69 32.47 -10.52
C ARG A 240 32.95 33.04 -11.16
N GLY A 241 33.51 34.10 -10.57
CA GLY A 241 34.83 34.59 -10.94
C GLY A 241 35.94 33.80 -10.23
N GLU A 242 36.97 33.43 -10.98
CA GLU A 242 38.23 32.92 -10.45
C GLU A 242 39.27 34.03 -10.49
N ASP A 243 40.12 34.10 -9.47
CA ASP A 243 41.26 35.02 -9.40
C ASP A 243 42.54 34.19 -9.30
N ILE A 244 43.40 34.33 -10.30
CA ILE A 244 44.68 33.64 -10.38
C ILE A 244 45.78 34.69 -10.45
N PHE A 245 46.76 34.55 -9.57
CA PHE A 245 47.94 35.39 -9.58
C PHE A 245 49.21 34.54 -9.51
N THR A 246 50.27 34.97 -10.18
CA THR A 246 51.58 34.33 -10.11
C THR A 246 52.68 35.36 -10.28
N THR A 247 53.92 35.02 -9.93
CA THR A 247 55.07 35.90 -10.11
C THR A 247 55.54 35.92 -11.56
N ILE A 248 56.04 37.06 -12.02
CA ILE A 248 56.75 37.21 -13.29
C ILE A 248 58.04 38.01 -13.07
N SER A 249 59.06 37.75 -13.88
CA SER A 249 60.33 38.45 -13.83
C SER A 249 60.94 38.55 -15.21
N SER A 250 61.68 39.62 -15.50
CA SER A 250 62.45 39.78 -16.74
C SER A 250 63.59 38.77 -16.91
N LYS A 251 63.94 38.01 -15.87
CA LYS A 251 65.06 37.06 -15.83
C LYS A 251 64.66 35.63 -16.19
N ILE A 252 63.36 35.36 -16.30
CA ILE A 252 62.83 34.02 -16.57
C ILE A 252 61.73 34.12 -17.63
N PHE A 253 61.63 33.10 -18.46
CA PHE A 253 60.44 32.86 -19.25
C PHE A 253 59.50 31.93 -18.47
N LYS A 254 58.20 32.28 -18.43
CA LYS A 254 57.19 31.45 -17.77
C LYS A 254 56.11 30.99 -18.74
N GLU A 255 55.85 29.70 -18.80
CA GLU A 255 54.69 29.14 -19.52
C GLU A 255 53.63 28.69 -18.51
N ILE A 256 52.39 29.16 -18.69
CA ILE A 256 51.26 28.83 -17.81
C ILE A 256 50.18 28.17 -18.66
N THR A 257 49.79 26.95 -18.32
CA THR A 257 48.69 26.25 -19.00
C THR A 257 47.48 26.12 -18.08
N PHE A 258 46.38 26.75 -18.45
CA PHE A 258 45.05 26.62 -17.85
C PHE A 258 44.26 25.49 -18.50
N TYR A 259 43.73 24.59 -17.67
CA TYR A 259 42.92 23.45 -18.08
C TYR A 259 41.45 23.71 -17.76
N MET A 260 40.64 23.75 -18.81
CA MET A 260 39.19 23.91 -18.76
C MET A 260 38.54 22.53 -18.87
N GLU A 261 37.86 22.11 -17.81
CA GLU A 261 37.20 20.82 -17.70
C GLU A 261 35.79 20.88 -18.28
N PRO A 262 35.44 20.01 -19.25
CA PRO A 262 34.07 19.82 -19.69
C PRO A 262 33.20 19.23 -18.59
N ILE A 263 32.02 19.80 -18.43
CA ILE A 263 30.99 19.31 -17.52
C ILE A 263 29.71 19.05 -18.30
N THR A 264 29.20 17.83 -18.18
CA THR A 264 27.92 17.41 -18.78
C THR A 264 26.94 16.99 -17.68
N ILE A 265 25.74 17.57 -17.70
CA ILE A 265 24.67 17.26 -16.74
C ILE A 265 23.51 16.60 -17.50
N PHE A 266 23.20 15.37 -17.12
CA PHE A 266 22.06 14.59 -17.57
C PHE A 266 20.94 14.71 -16.54
N THR A 267 19.88 15.46 -16.86
CA THR A 267 18.73 15.65 -15.99
C THR A 267 17.54 14.82 -16.47
N ASP A 268 17.14 13.82 -15.70
CA ASP A 268 15.97 12.98 -15.95
C ASP A 268 14.69 13.67 -15.43
N LEU A 269 13.88 14.17 -16.36
CA LEU A 269 12.61 14.85 -16.08
C LEU A 269 11.39 13.93 -16.17
N GLY A 270 11.60 12.64 -16.44
CA GLY A 270 10.51 11.69 -16.65
C GLY A 270 9.76 11.34 -15.38
N LEU A 271 8.42 11.41 -15.42
CA LEU A 271 7.54 11.05 -14.30
C LEU A 271 7.39 9.54 -14.10
N ILE A 272 7.55 8.77 -15.19
CA ILE A 272 7.32 7.32 -15.27
C ILE A 272 8.54 6.64 -15.92
N SER A 273 8.84 6.97 -17.17
CA SER A 273 10.04 6.53 -17.89
C SER A 273 11.21 7.48 -17.67
N GLU A 274 12.39 7.15 -18.20
CA GLU A 274 13.54 8.05 -18.26
C GLU A 274 13.38 9.04 -19.42
N ASP A 275 13.64 10.32 -19.16
CA ASP A 275 13.66 11.39 -20.16
C ASP A 275 14.78 12.38 -19.84
N TYR A 276 15.94 12.21 -20.50
CA TYR A 276 17.15 12.96 -20.21
C TYR A 276 17.26 14.25 -21.02
N GLN A 277 17.41 15.37 -20.31
CA GLN A 277 17.90 16.62 -20.85
C GLN A 277 19.40 16.76 -20.58
N VAL A 278 20.16 17.14 -21.61
CA VAL A 278 21.62 17.26 -21.54
C VAL A 278 22.03 18.73 -21.59
N GLN A 279 22.85 19.14 -20.63
CA GLN A 279 23.45 20.48 -20.59
C GLN A 279 24.97 20.35 -20.49
N LYS A 280 25.71 21.13 -21.28
CA LYS A 280 27.18 21.14 -21.31
C LYS A 280 27.74 22.51 -20.94
N THR A 281 28.80 22.55 -20.14
CA THR A 281 29.55 23.78 -19.82
C THR A 281 31.05 23.49 -19.62
N LEU A 282 31.87 24.53 -19.48
CA LEU A 282 33.29 24.42 -19.11
C LEU A 282 33.56 25.06 -17.77
N ARG A 283 34.37 24.40 -16.94
CA ARG A 283 34.82 24.92 -15.65
C ARG A 283 36.34 25.01 -15.61
N TYR A 284 36.88 26.06 -15.00
CA TYR A 284 38.30 26.08 -14.67
C TYR A 284 38.63 24.98 -13.65
N LYS A 285 39.55 24.08 -13.99
CA LYS A 285 39.95 22.97 -13.11
C LYS A 285 41.25 23.25 -12.38
N ARG A 286 42.29 23.58 -13.15
CA ARG A 286 43.66 23.76 -12.65
C ARG A 286 44.52 24.48 -13.67
N HIS A 287 45.68 24.94 -13.22
CA HIS A 287 46.76 25.37 -14.11
C HIS A 287 48.07 24.69 -13.75
N THR A 288 49.02 24.72 -14.68
CA THR A 288 50.41 24.27 -14.48
C THR A 288 51.36 25.35 -14.95
N GLU A 289 52.47 25.54 -14.23
CA GLU A 289 53.52 26.49 -14.59
C GLU A 289 54.80 25.76 -14.97
N MET A 290 55.45 26.21 -16.03
CA MET A 290 56.80 25.82 -16.42
C MET A 290 57.67 27.08 -16.48
N ILE A 291 58.91 26.96 -16.02
CA ILE A 291 59.85 28.08 -15.97
C ILE A 291 61.09 27.69 -16.78
N ASP A 292 61.46 28.54 -17.72
CA ASP A 292 62.75 28.50 -18.38
C ASP A 292 63.61 29.66 -17.85
N LEU A 293 64.85 29.35 -17.47
CA LEU A 293 65.80 30.32 -16.93
C LEU A 293 66.57 31.07 -18.03
N ASN A 294 66.28 30.79 -19.29
CA ASN A 294 66.84 31.52 -20.41
C ASN A 294 66.25 32.93 -20.49
N GLU A 295 67.13 33.94 -20.60
CA GLU A 295 66.69 35.29 -20.91
C GLU A 295 66.12 35.34 -22.33
N SER A 296 64.86 35.78 -22.44
CA SER A 296 64.15 35.94 -23.70
C SER A 296 63.36 37.24 -23.70
N ASP A 297 63.12 37.79 -24.88
CA ASP A 297 62.16 38.89 -25.06
C ASP A 297 60.73 38.44 -24.75
N LEU A 298 60.46 37.13 -24.80
CA LEU A 298 59.21 36.53 -24.37
C LEU A 298 59.27 36.31 -22.85
N ILE A 299 58.47 37.07 -22.11
CA ILE A 299 58.41 37.02 -20.64
C ILE A 299 57.52 35.86 -20.21
N MET A 300 56.37 35.73 -20.87
CA MET A 300 55.35 34.76 -20.47
C MET A 300 54.53 34.26 -21.65
N ASN A 301 54.16 32.99 -21.62
CA ASN A 301 53.20 32.37 -22.54
C ASN A 301 52.05 31.76 -21.74
N VAL A 302 50.82 32.15 -22.02
CA VAL A 302 49.63 31.64 -21.34
C VAL A 302 48.79 30.84 -22.32
N LEU A 303 48.54 29.58 -22.00
CA LEU A 303 47.75 28.65 -22.79
C LEU A 303 46.45 28.34 -22.07
N ILE A 304 45.29 28.53 -22.71
CA ILE A 304 43.98 28.10 -22.17
C ILE A 304 43.44 27.02 -23.10
N ARG A 305 43.32 25.79 -22.57
CA ARG A 305 42.94 24.59 -23.34
C ARG A 305 41.96 23.69 -22.60
N LEU A 306 41.34 22.75 -23.32
CA LEU A 306 40.49 21.72 -22.70
C LEU A 306 41.32 20.70 -21.92
N ASP A 307 40.74 20.20 -20.82
CA ASP A 307 41.23 19.01 -20.13
C ASP A 307 40.74 17.73 -20.83
N GLN A 308 41.45 16.62 -20.65
CA GLN A 308 41.09 15.32 -21.23
C GLN A 308 39.98 14.61 -20.43
N ILE A 309 39.72 15.07 -19.21
CA ILE A 309 38.74 14.50 -18.30
C ILE A 309 37.48 15.35 -18.37
N GLU A 310 36.33 14.72 -18.66
CA GLU A 310 35.00 15.28 -18.56
C GLU A 310 34.35 14.84 -17.24
N GLN A 311 33.70 15.76 -16.53
CA GLN A 311 32.88 15.43 -15.37
C GLN A 311 31.40 15.33 -15.76
N GLN A 312 30.81 14.16 -15.52
CA GLN A 312 29.39 13.90 -15.83
C GLN A 312 28.56 13.81 -14.55
N TYR A 313 27.40 14.47 -14.55
CA TYR A 313 26.42 14.43 -13.47
C TYR A 313 25.11 13.85 -13.97
N TYR A 314 24.66 12.76 -13.38
CA TYR A 314 23.35 12.17 -13.62
C TYR A 314 22.41 12.58 -12.49
N ARG A 315 21.44 13.43 -12.80
CA ARG A 315 20.43 13.94 -11.88
C ARG A 315 19.09 13.33 -12.22
N SER A 316 18.45 12.67 -11.27
CA SER A 316 17.08 12.17 -11.42
C SER A 316 16.21 12.60 -10.24
N TYR A 317 14.93 12.83 -10.51
CA TYR A 317 13.94 13.15 -9.50
C TYR A 317 13.12 11.92 -9.15
N THR A 318 12.58 11.91 -7.92
CA THR A 318 11.66 10.84 -7.48
C THR A 318 10.53 10.69 -8.49
N LYS A 319 10.31 9.46 -8.97
CA LYS A 319 9.24 9.13 -9.92
C LYS A 319 7.97 8.67 -9.20
N ILE A 320 6.83 8.72 -9.91
CA ILE A 320 5.54 8.25 -9.39
C ILE A 320 5.62 6.77 -9.01
N GLN A 321 6.33 5.96 -9.80
CA GLN A 321 6.53 4.53 -9.54
C GLN A 321 7.19 4.25 -8.19
N ILE A 322 8.19 5.06 -7.82
CA ILE A 322 8.92 4.94 -6.55
C ILE A 322 7.98 5.27 -5.39
N ILE A 323 7.19 6.35 -5.51
CA ILE A 323 6.21 6.75 -4.50
C ILE A 323 5.18 5.64 -4.29
N LEU A 324 4.61 5.10 -5.36
CA LEU A 324 3.62 4.02 -5.29
C LEU A 324 4.21 2.73 -4.69
N SER A 325 5.45 2.38 -5.03
CA SER A 325 6.16 1.22 -4.48
C SER A 325 6.38 1.36 -2.97
N GLN A 326 6.90 2.52 -2.53
CA GLN A 326 7.11 2.81 -1.11
C GLN A 326 5.79 2.82 -0.32
N MET A 327 4.74 3.42 -0.88
CA MET A 327 3.40 3.43 -0.29
C MET A 327 2.81 2.02 -0.18
N GLY A 328 2.99 1.18 -1.21
CA GLY A 328 2.53 -0.20 -1.21
C GLY A 328 3.22 -1.03 -0.11
N GLY A 329 4.53 -0.89 0.05
CA GLY A 329 5.29 -1.54 1.11
C GLY A 329 4.83 -1.09 2.51
N LEU A 330 4.68 0.22 2.70
CA LEU A 330 4.18 0.77 3.97
C LEU A 330 2.77 0.29 4.29
N TRP A 331 1.87 0.23 3.29
CA TRP A 331 0.50 -0.25 3.48
C TRP A 331 0.46 -1.66 4.05
N GLN A 332 1.29 -2.56 3.53
CA GLN A 332 1.36 -3.93 4.03
C GLN A 332 1.81 -4.00 5.49
N VAL A 333 2.79 -3.20 5.89
CA VAL A 333 3.29 -3.15 7.28
C VAL A 333 2.20 -2.63 8.22
N PHE A 334 1.62 -1.48 7.93
CA PHE A 334 0.59 -0.88 8.78
C PHE A 334 -0.69 -1.72 8.82
N PHE A 335 -1.11 -2.29 7.69
CA PHE A 335 -2.24 -3.22 7.63
C PHE A 335 -2.00 -4.47 8.48
N THR A 336 -0.78 -5.02 8.45
CA THR A 336 -0.43 -6.19 9.28
C THR A 336 -0.49 -5.86 10.77
N VAL A 337 0.07 -4.72 11.19
CA VAL A 337 0.00 -4.27 12.60
C VAL A 337 -1.46 -4.03 13.02
N ALA A 338 -2.23 -3.35 12.19
CA ALA A 338 -3.66 -3.13 12.37
C ALA A 338 -4.43 -4.43 12.55
N PHE A 339 -4.16 -5.42 11.68
CA PHE A 339 -4.79 -6.73 11.73
C PHE A 339 -4.41 -7.50 13.00
N LEU A 340 -3.15 -7.47 13.42
CA LEU A 340 -2.70 -8.11 14.67
C LEU A 340 -3.43 -7.56 15.90
N ILE A 341 -3.65 -6.24 15.95
CA ILE A 341 -4.39 -5.60 17.05
C ILE A 341 -5.89 -5.90 16.95
N GLN A 342 -6.47 -5.85 15.74
CA GLN A 342 -7.91 -5.99 15.54
C GLN A 342 -8.40 -7.43 15.70
N LYS A 343 -7.61 -8.43 15.28
CA LYS A 343 -8.00 -9.85 15.29
C LYS A 343 -8.51 -10.34 16.66
N PRO A 344 -7.78 -10.16 17.79
CA PRO A 344 -8.28 -10.63 19.08
C PRO A 344 -9.51 -9.84 19.56
N ILE A 345 -9.56 -8.51 19.33
CA ILE A 345 -10.71 -7.67 19.69
C ILE A 345 -11.97 -8.11 18.96
N ASN A 346 -11.87 -8.34 17.65
CA ASN A 346 -12.98 -8.83 16.82
C ASN A 346 -13.47 -10.20 17.29
N LEU A 347 -12.54 -11.11 17.60
CA LEU A 347 -12.85 -12.47 18.04
C LEU A 347 -13.63 -12.47 19.37
N ILE A 348 -13.18 -11.69 20.37
CA ILE A 348 -13.90 -11.56 21.65
C ILE A 348 -15.27 -10.94 21.43
N SER A 349 -15.34 -9.84 20.66
CA SER A 349 -16.61 -9.16 20.39
C SER A 349 -17.61 -10.06 19.67
N TYR A 350 -17.13 -10.90 18.75
CA TYR A 350 -17.92 -11.91 18.06
C TYR A 350 -18.53 -12.91 19.05
N TYR A 351 -17.71 -13.51 19.91
CA TYR A 351 -18.22 -14.45 20.91
C TYR A 351 -19.21 -13.80 21.87
N VAL A 352 -18.96 -12.56 22.32
CA VAL A 352 -19.88 -11.80 23.17
C VAL A 352 -21.23 -11.56 22.49
N ARG A 353 -21.24 -11.31 21.18
CA ARG A 353 -22.47 -11.14 20.40
C ARG A 353 -23.27 -12.45 20.32
N ILE A 354 -22.61 -13.58 20.11
CA ILE A 354 -23.26 -14.91 20.11
C ILE A 354 -23.78 -15.24 21.51
N MET A 355 -22.93 -15.09 22.52
CA MET A 355 -23.25 -15.32 23.92
C MET A 355 -24.52 -14.59 24.35
N ASN A 356 -24.61 -13.29 24.07
CA ASN A 356 -25.79 -12.48 24.39
C ASN A 356 -27.04 -12.81 23.56
N SER A 357 -26.90 -13.59 22.49
CA SER A 357 -28.01 -14.07 21.67
C SER A 357 -28.51 -15.46 22.09
N LEU A 358 -27.64 -16.29 22.67
CA LEU A 358 -27.94 -17.68 23.04
C LEU A 358 -28.11 -17.89 24.55
N PHE A 359 -27.51 -17.05 25.40
CA PHE A 359 -27.44 -17.25 26.85
C PHE A 359 -27.85 -16.01 27.64
N GLN A 360 -28.33 -16.26 28.87
CA GLN A 360 -28.63 -15.27 29.89
C GLN A 360 -27.57 -15.39 31.01
N PHE A 361 -27.15 -14.26 31.59
CA PHE A 361 -26.01 -14.22 32.52
C PHE A 361 -26.44 -13.81 33.95
N GLU A 362 -25.94 -14.55 34.95
CA GLU A 362 -26.13 -14.27 36.38
C GLU A 362 -25.03 -13.33 36.94
N GLN A 363 -25.38 -12.51 37.94
CA GLN A 363 -24.50 -11.48 38.51
C GLN A 363 -23.81 -11.97 39.80
N GLU A 364 -22.56 -11.52 40.04
CA GLU A 364 -21.92 -11.59 41.36
C GLU A 364 -22.73 -10.78 42.39
N SER A 365 -23.07 -11.42 43.51
CA SER A 365 -23.30 -10.69 44.76
C SER A 365 -21.95 -10.22 45.28
N LYS A 366 -21.79 -8.91 45.51
CA LYS A 366 -20.65 -8.40 46.31
C LYS A 366 -20.55 -9.24 47.60
N LYS A 367 -19.45 -9.98 47.74
CA LYS A 367 -19.05 -10.59 49.01
C LYS A 367 -18.50 -9.45 49.88
N GLU A 368 -19.34 -8.90 50.75
CA GLU A 368 -18.84 -8.42 52.03
C GLU A 368 -18.83 -9.64 52.98
N ILE A 369 -17.81 -9.72 53.85
CA ILE A 369 -17.55 -10.77 54.87
C ILE A 369 -16.80 -11.98 54.24
N ILE A 370 -15.51 -12.28 54.51
CA ILE A 370 -14.71 -12.26 55.74
C ILE A 370 -13.26 -11.86 55.39
N MET A 371 -12.75 -10.78 56.00
CA MET A 371 -11.32 -10.65 56.31
C MET A 371 -11.13 -11.31 57.66
N GLU A 372 -10.27 -12.32 57.72
CA GLU A 372 -9.62 -12.96 58.88
C GLU A 372 -9.45 -14.46 58.61
N ILE A 373 -8.30 -15.02 59.02
CA ILE A 373 -7.73 -16.35 58.74
C ILE A 373 -6.91 -16.34 57.41
N ASP A 374 -5.59 -16.46 57.35
CA ASP A 374 -4.59 -16.93 58.33
C ASP A 374 -3.22 -16.31 57.94
N GLU A 375 -2.60 -15.62 58.89
CA GLU A 375 -1.15 -15.51 58.97
C GLU A 375 -0.63 -16.86 59.51
N GLN A 376 0.42 -17.39 58.89
CA GLN A 376 1.16 -18.63 59.24
C GLN A 376 0.60 -19.94 58.70
N ALA A 377 1.30 -20.51 57.69
CA ALA A 377 2.04 -21.78 57.84
C ALA A 377 2.53 -22.29 56.48
N ASN A 378 3.82 -22.61 56.43
CA ASN A 378 4.49 -23.37 55.38
C ASN A 378 3.91 -24.80 55.38
N ILE A 379 3.31 -25.27 54.28
CA ILE A 379 2.81 -26.65 54.16
C ILE A 379 3.26 -27.26 52.82
N PRO A 380 3.73 -28.53 52.77
CA PRO A 380 4.30 -29.16 51.57
C PRO A 380 3.29 -29.50 50.47
N GLU A 381 3.82 -29.64 49.26
CA GLU A 381 3.16 -29.73 47.94
C GLU A 381 2.18 -30.91 47.75
N GLU A 382 2.14 -31.87 48.69
CA GLU A 382 1.32 -33.09 48.58
C GLU A 382 -0.15 -32.90 49.01
N GLU A 383 -0.49 -31.84 49.76
CA GLU A 383 -1.88 -31.49 50.12
C GLU A 383 -2.63 -30.66 49.06
N LEU A 384 -1.95 -30.25 47.98
CA LEU A 384 -2.54 -29.42 46.91
C LEU A 384 -3.51 -30.22 46.01
N MET A 385 -3.32 -31.53 45.88
CA MET A 385 -4.19 -32.39 45.07
C MET A 385 -5.52 -32.71 45.75
N THR A 386 -5.55 -32.87 47.07
CA THR A 386 -6.77 -33.15 47.85
C THR A 386 -7.68 -31.93 47.93
N ARG A 387 -7.12 -30.70 47.99
CA ARG A 387 -7.89 -29.44 47.94
C ARG A 387 -8.59 -29.17 46.61
N LYS A 388 -8.08 -29.69 45.49
CA LYS A 388 -8.73 -29.55 44.16
C LYS A 388 -10.03 -30.38 44.05
N TYR A 389 -10.09 -31.55 44.71
CA TYR A 389 -11.31 -32.36 44.71
C TYR A 389 -12.43 -31.78 45.59
N GLN A 390 -12.07 -31.02 46.63
CA GLN A 390 -13.02 -30.38 47.54
C GLN A 390 -13.62 -29.06 47.00
N TYR A 391 -13.06 -28.51 45.91
CA TYR A 391 -13.62 -27.33 45.22
C TYR A 391 -14.83 -27.67 44.32
N SER A 392 -14.94 -28.92 43.84
CA SER A 392 -16.07 -29.36 43.00
C SER A 392 -17.38 -29.46 43.79
N SER A 393 -17.32 -29.85 45.07
CA SER A 393 -18.47 -29.97 45.96
C SER A 393 -18.96 -28.63 46.56
N ARG A 394 -18.17 -27.55 46.46
CA ARG A 394 -18.57 -26.19 46.87
C ARG A 394 -19.28 -25.41 45.77
N GLN A 395 -19.07 -25.78 44.49
CA GLN A 395 -19.73 -25.17 43.33
C GLN A 395 -21.23 -25.52 43.26
N ASP A 396 -21.62 -26.71 43.72
CA ASP A 396 -23.03 -27.11 43.81
C ASP A 396 -23.81 -26.31 44.87
N GLN A 397 -23.15 -25.86 45.95
CA GLN A 397 -23.80 -25.04 47.00
C GLN A 397 -24.10 -23.59 46.56
N LEU A 398 -23.31 -23.00 45.65
CA LEU A 398 -23.54 -21.63 45.14
C LEU A 398 -24.67 -21.57 44.10
N VAL A 399 -24.85 -22.61 43.29
CA VAL A 399 -25.96 -22.74 42.33
C VAL A 399 -27.31 -22.88 43.05
N ILE A 400 -27.33 -23.47 44.25
CA ILE A 400 -28.53 -23.63 45.07
C ILE A 400 -29.02 -22.29 45.66
N GLN A 401 -28.14 -21.36 46.04
CA GLN A 401 -28.54 -20.08 46.66
C GLN A 401 -29.19 -19.07 45.72
N ASN A 402 -28.90 -19.08 44.40
CA ASN A 402 -29.46 -18.09 43.46
C ASN A 402 -30.71 -18.56 42.71
N LYS A 403 -30.87 -19.88 42.47
CA LYS A 403 -32.19 -20.47 42.15
C LYS A 403 -33.23 -20.02 43.18
N ASN A 404 -32.82 -19.88 44.44
CA ASN A 404 -33.70 -19.40 45.51
C ASN A 404 -34.20 -17.97 45.30
N ARG A 405 -33.48 -17.01 44.69
CA ARG A 405 -34.00 -15.62 44.52
C ARG A 405 -35.05 -15.49 43.42
N ALA A 406 -34.83 -16.11 42.26
CA ALA A 406 -35.83 -16.12 41.18
C ALA A 406 -37.05 -16.96 41.61
N PHE A 407 -36.82 -18.07 42.30
CA PHE A 407 -37.87 -18.89 42.90
C PHE A 407 -38.61 -18.20 44.04
N GLN A 408 -37.94 -17.46 44.93
CA GLN A 408 -38.53 -16.62 45.98
C GLN A 408 -39.38 -15.50 45.37
N ARG A 409 -38.93 -14.87 44.28
CA ARG A 409 -39.74 -13.87 43.55
C ARG A 409 -40.94 -14.51 42.88
N LEU A 410 -40.79 -15.70 42.29
CA LEU A 410 -41.90 -16.47 41.73
C LEU A 410 -42.90 -16.93 42.80
N GLN A 411 -42.41 -17.29 43.99
CA GLN A 411 -43.24 -17.56 45.17
C GLN A 411 -43.98 -16.30 45.63
N SER A 412 -43.32 -15.13 45.65
CA SER A 412 -43.98 -13.86 45.99
C SER A 412 -45.11 -13.50 45.00
N ILE A 413 -44.94 -13.83 43.71
CA ILE A 413 -45.99 -13.68 42.68
C ILE A 413 -47.13 -14.68 42.93
N ARG A 414 -46.84 -15.92 43.28
CA ARG A 414 -47.86 -16.93 43.63
C ARG A 414 -48.66 -16.56 44.88
N VAL A 415 -48.01 -16.00 45.91
CA VAL A 415 -48.66 -15.54 47.14
C VAL A 415 -49.58 -14.35 46.85
N LYS A 416 -49.12 -13.37 46.07
CA LYS A 416 -49.95 -12.22 45.64
C LYS A 416 -51.12 -12.63 44.73
N LYS A 417 -50.95 -13.67 43.91
CA LYS A 417 -52.07 -14.28 43.14
C LYS A 417 -53.11 -14.91 44.07
N LYS A 418 -52.69 -15.69 45.05
CA LYS A 418 -53.61 -16.25 46.06
C LYS A 418 -54.34 -15.15 46.85
N GLN A 419 -53.69 -14.00 47.11
CA GLN A 419 -54.34 -12.85 47.72
C GLN A 419 -55.42 -12.22 46.82
N ILE A 420 -55.23 -12.20 45.49
CA ILE A 420 -56.29 -11.83 44.53
C ILE A 420 -57.46 -12.81 44.59
N ASP A 421 -57.20 -14.11 44.59
CA ASP A 421 -58.25 -15.13 44.61
C ASP A 421 -59.09 -15.04 45.91
N VAL A 422 -58.45 -14.68 47.04
CA VAL A 422 -59.12 -14.42 48.33
C VAL A 422 -59.95 -13.14 48.28
N ILE A 423 -59.42 -12.03 47.74
CA ILE A 423 -60.18 -10.78 47.57
C ILE A 423 -61.39 -10.99 46.65
N ASP A 424 -61.25 -11.78 45.58
CA ASP A 424 -62.34 -12.11 44.66
C ASP A 424 -63.45 -12.93 45.36
N SER A 425 -63.11 -13.73 46.38
CA SER A 425 -64.05 -14.51 47.21
C SER A 425 -64.73 -13.74 48.37
N MET A 426 -64.30 -12.52 48.69
CA MET A 426 -64.87 -11.71 49.78
C MET A 426 -66.20 -11.05 49.38
N ALA A 427 -67.19 -11.08 50.28
CA ALA A 427 -68.49 -10.39 50.19
C ALA A 427 -68.40 -8.99 50.85
N VAL A 428 -67.72 -8.05 50.19
CA VAL A 428 -67.52 -6.65 50.63
C VAL A 428 -67.99 -5.70 49.51
N GLU A 429 -68.33 -4.45 49.84
CA GLU A 429 -68.71 -3.40 48.89
C GLU A 429 -67.73 -3.28 47.69
N THR A 430 -68.30 -3.15 46.50
CA THR A 430 -67.63 -3.28 45.20
C THR A 430 -66.48 -2.29 45.01
N LYS A 431 -66.56 -1.09 45.62
CA LYS A 431 -65.60 0.01 45.42
C LYS A 431 -64.28 -0.20 46.16
N GLN A 432 -64.32 -0.66 47.41
CA GLN A 432 -63.10 -1.01 48.19
C GLN A 432 -62.42 -2.25 47.61
N LYS A 433 -63.20 -3.20 47.11
CA LYS A 433 -62.72 -4.41 46.43
C LYS A 433 -61.97 -4.07 45.13
N GLU A 434 -62.49 -3.14 44.32
CA GLU A 434 -61.81 -2.69 43.10
C GLU A 434 -60.51 -1.93 43.36
N GLU A 435 -60.46 -1.05 44.35
CA GLU A 435 -59.24 -0.31 44.69
C GLU A 435 -58.14 -1.22 45.22
N ALA A 436 -58.48 -2.17 46.12
CA ALA A 436 -57.53 -3.18 46.60
C ALA A 436 -57.03 -4.09 45.47
N ARG A 437 -57.92 -4.48 44.54
CA ARG A 437 -57.58 -5.27 43.36
C ARG A 437 -56.66 -4.50 42.40
N GLN A 438 -56.90 -3.21 42.18
CA GLN A 438 -56.05 -2.37 41.33
C GLN A 438 -54.65 -2.16 41.93
N GLN A 439 -54.55 -1.96 43.25
CA GLN A 439 -53.24 -1.83 43.92
C GLN A 439 -52.45 -3.14 43.86
N LEU A 440 -53.11 -4.28 44.09
CA LEU A 440 -52.47 -5.59 44.09
C LEU A 440 -52.08 -6.04 42.68
N THR A 441 -52.90 -5.78 41.66
CA THR A 441 -52.57 -6.05 40.25
C THR A 441 -51.39 -5.20 39.76
N LYS A 442 -51.32 -3.91 40.14
CA LYS A 442 -50.14 -3.06 39.90
C LYS A 442 -48.89 -3.60 40.60
N ALA A 443 -49.00 -4.06 41.83
CA ALA A 443 -47.89 -4.67 42.57
C ALA A 443 -47.42 -5.99 41.93
N ILE A 444 -48.34 -6.78 41.36
CA ILE A 444 -48.04 -8.01 40.62
C ILE A 444 -47.34 -7.67 39.30
N SER A 445 -47.85 -6.73 38.49
CA SER A 445 -47.21 -6.33 37.24
C SER A 445 -45.80 -5.78 37.47
N LEU A 446 -45.58 -5.05 38.57
CA LEU A 446 -44.27 -4.56 38.97
C LEU A 446 -43.32 -5.71 39.36
N SER A 447 -43.83 -6.70 40.11
CA SER A 447 -43.08 -7.90 40.50
C SER A 447 -42.72 -8.78 39.29
N ILE A 448 -43.63 -8.90 38.32
CA ILE A 448 -43.41 -9.60 37.04
C ILE A 448 -42.35 -8.86 36.21
N LYS A 449 -42.45 -7.53 36.09
CA LYS A 449 -41.45 -6.71 35.40
C LYS A 449 -40.06 -6.88 36.03
N GLN A 450 -39.97 -6.85 37.35
CA GLN A 450 -38.72 -7.07 38.09
C GLN A 450 -38.19 -8.50 37.93
N TYR A 451 -39.07 -9.51 37.86
CA TYR A 451 -38.70 -10.89 37.57
C TYR A 451 -38.07 -11.01 36.17
N PHE A 452 -38.76 -10.53 35.12
CA PHE A 452 -38.22 -10.58 33.75
C PHE A 452 -36.95 -9.75 33.58
N GLN A 453 -36.81 -8.61 34.26
CA GLN A 453 -35.56 -7.83 34.29
C GLN A 453 -34.39 -8.56 34.98
N THR A 454 -34.68 -9.49 35.88
CA THR A 454 -33.65 -10.30 36.55
C THR A 454 -33.19 -11.46 35.67
N VAL A 455 -34.11 -12.02 34.88
CA VAL A 455 -33.86 -13.18 34.01
C VAL A 455 -33.28 -12.77 32.65
N SER A 456 -33.52 -11.55 32.16
CA SER A 456 -33.14 -11.09 30.80
C SER A 456 -31.80 -10.33 30.69
N LYS A 457 -30.91 -10.41 31.68
CA LYS A 457 -29.65 -9.65 31.67
C LYS A 457 -28.61 -10.21 30.69
N LYS A 458 -27.89 -9.29 30.03
CA LYS A 458 -26.85 -9.55 29.01
C LYS A 458 -25.45 -9.21 29.54
N LEU A 459 -24.42 -9.90 29.04
CA LEU A 459 -23.02 -9.64 29.29
C LEU A 459 -22.60 -8.29 28.66
N ARG A 460 -21.99 -7.40 29.44
CA ARG A 460 -21.44 -6.12 28.99
C ARG A 460 -19.94 -6.07 29.23
N MET A 461 -19.18 -5.81 28.17
CA MET A 461 -17.71 -5.67 28.22
C MET A 461 -17.31 -4.20 28.24
N LYS A 462 -16.36 -3.84 29.10
CA LYS A 462 -15.66 -2.54 29.07
C LYS A 462 -14.36 -2.67 28.26
N TRP A 463 -13.81 -1.54 27.79
CA TRP A 463 -12.53 -1.52 27.07
C TRP A 463 -11.37 -2.13 27.88
N THR A 464 -11.36 -1.94 29.20
CA THR A 464 -10.41 -2.59 30.12
C THR A 464 -10.51 -4.10 30.11
N ASP A 465 -11.72 -4.65 29.92
CA ASP A 465 -11.95 -6.09 29.87
C ASP A 465 -11.38 -6.69 28.57
N TYR A 466 -11.37 -5.94 27.47
CA TYR A 466 -10.73 -6.36 26.21
C TYR A 466 -9.20 -6.36 26.33
N VAL A 467 -8.60 -5.34 26.96
CA VAL A 467 -7.15 -5.27 27.18
C VAL A 467 -6.68 -6.40 28.09
N TYR A 468 -7.44 -6.69 29.15
CA TYR A 468 -7.17 -7.79 30.08
C TYR A 468 -7.19 -9.16 29.37
N PHE A 469 -8.12 -9.37 28.44
CA PHE A 469 -8.21 -10.62 27.68
C PHE A 469 -7.10 -10.77 26.62
N ILE A 470 -6.56 -9.67 26.10
CA ILE A 470 -5.47 -9.66 25.10
C ILE A 470 -4.10 -9.83 25.77
N SER A 471 -3.94 -9.32 26.99
CA SER A 471 -2.71 -9.50 27.77
C SER A 471 -2.69 -10.89 28.41
N CYS A 472 -2.16 -11.89 27.70
CA CYS A 472 -1.91 -13.23 28.22
C CYS A 472 -0.91 -13.30 29.40
N PHE A 473 -0.48 -12.16 29.96
CA PHE A 473 0.58 -12.07 30.97
C PHE A 473 0.12 -11.81 32.40
N VAL A 474 -1.19 -11.71 32.67
CA VAL A 474 -1.68 -11.51 34.04
C VAL A 474 -2.60 -12.66 34.44
N ASN A 475 -2.05 -13.60 35.23
CA ASN A 475 -2.80 -14.49 36.11
C ASN A 475 -3.75 -13.62 36.94
N SER A 476 -4.97 -13.44 36.48
CA SER A 476 -6.00 -12.86 37.31
C SER A 476 -7.23 -13.75 37.22
N ASP A 477 -7.65 -14.15 38.41
CA ASP A 477 -8.87 -14.91 38.67
C ASP A 477 -10.11 -14.02 38.43
N ASN A 478 -10.18 -13.39 37.25
CA ASN A 478 -11.32 -12.58 36.87
C ASN A 478 -12.45 -13.51 36.45
N TYR A 479 -13.45 -13.61 37.32
CA TYR A 479 -14.66 -14.42 37.13
C TYR A 479 -15.32 -14.18 35.77
N LYS A 480 -15.27 -12.96 35.22
CA LYS A 480 -15.80 -12.67 33.88
C LYS A 480 -15.03 -13.36 32.75
N SER A 481 -13.71 -13.42 32.84
CA SER A 481 -12.88 -14.10 31.85
C SER A 481 -13.19 -15.60 31.82
N LEU A 482 -13.28 -16.20 33.01
CA LEU A 482 -13.64 -17.61 33.20
C LEU A 482 -15.07 -17.92 32.70
N GLN A 483 -16.03 -17.01 32.95
CA GLN A 483 -17.41 -17.12 32.47
C GLN A 483 -17.50 -17.04 30.94
N ILE A 484 -16.67 -16.20 30.31
CA ILE A 484 -16.56 -16.11 28.85
C ILE A 484 -15.97 -17.39 28.28
N GLU A 485 -14.86 -17.88 28.84
CA GLU A 485 -14.21 -19.12 28.38
C GLU A 485 -15.16 -20.32 28.44
N TYR A 486 -15.84 -20.52 29.57
CA TYR A 486 -16.84 -21.57 29.74
C TYR A 486 -17.98 -21.47 28.71
N SER A 487 -18.47 -20.24 28.48
CA SER A 487 -19.57 -20.00 27.54
C SER A 487 -19.15 -20.21 26.09
N VAL A 488 -17.92 -19.83 25.72
CA VAL A 488 -17.33 -20.06 24.41
C VAL A 488 -17.21 -21.56 24.12
N GLN A 489 -16.70 -22.36 25.07
CA GLN A 489 -16.62 -23.82 24.91
C GLN A 489 -18.01 -24.45 24.67
N LYS A 490 -19.04 -23.96 25.37
CA LYS A 490 -20.43 -24.42 25.19
C LYS A 490 -21.01 -24.05 23.83
N ILE A 491 -20.71 -22.84 23.33
CA ILE A 491 -21.10 -22.39 21.98
C ILE A 491 -20.42 -23.25 20.92
N ILE A 492 -19.11 -23.45 21.01
CA ILE A 492 -18.35 -24.24 20.04
C ILE A 492 -18.93 -25.65 19.93
N LYS A 493 -19.28 -26.28 21.07
CA LYS A 493 -19.92 -27.60 21.10
C LYS A 493 -21.29 -27.62 20.42
N GLN A 494 -22.06 -26.52 20.50
CA GLN A 494 -23.38 -26.41 19.87
C GLN A 494 -23.31 -26.01 18.38
N MET A 495 -22.24 -25.34 17.96
CA MET A 495 -21.96 -24.96 16.58
C MET A 495 -21.19 -26.03 15.79
N ASP A 496 -20.82 -27.15 16.43
CA ASP A 496 -20.19 -28.28 15.76
C ASP A 496 -21.15 -28.89 14.72
N ILE A 497 -20.71 -28.93 13.47
CA ILE A 497 -21.48 -29.49 12.36
C ILE A 497 -21.88 -30.95 12.62
N LEU A 498 -21.03 -31.75 13.27
CA LEU A 498 -21.35 -33.14 13.61
C LEU A 498 -22.42 -33.21 14.69
N TYR A 499 -22.41 -32.28 15.65
CA TYR A 499 -23.45 -32.17 16.66
C TYR A 499 -24.79 -31.74 16.03
N ILE A 500 -24.77 -30.73 15.16
CA ILE A 500 -25.95 -30.28 14.41
C ILE A 500 -26.50 -31.43 13.57
N MET A 501 -25.65 -32.15 12.83
CA MET A 501 -26.07 -33.31 12.04
C MET A 501 -26.66 -34.43 12.90
N LYS A 502 -26.06 -34.74 14.06
CA LYS A 502 -26.62 -35.72 15.01
C LYS A 502 -27.99 -35.28 15.53
N LYS A 503 -28.17 -34.00 15.85
CA LYS A 503 -29.47 -33.45 16.29
C LYS A 503 -30.52 -33.46 15.18
N LEU A 504 -30.12 -33.18 13.93
CA LEU A 504 -31.01 -33.35 12.77
C LEU A 504 -31.40 -34.82 12.57
N GLN A 505 -30.46 -35.77 12.76
CA GLN A 505 -30.76 -37.20 12.73
C GLN A 505 -31.68 -37.64 13.87
N GLU A 506 -31.54 -37.08 15.08
CA GLU A 506 -32.49 -37.31 16.18
C GLU A 506 -33.91 -36.83 15.81
N ILE A 507 -34.03 -35.70 15.10
CA ILE A 507 -35.31 -35.21 14.58
C ILE A 507 -35.88 -36.14 13.49
N ASP A 508 -35.03 -36.70 12.61
CA ASP A 508 -35.46 -37.72 11.65
C ASP A 508 -35.94 -39.01 12.34
N LYS A 509 -35.25 -39.46 13.39
CA LYS A 509 -35.69 -40.60 14.21
C LYS A 509 -37.03 -40.31 14.90
N LEU A 510 -37.22 -39.09 15.42
CA LEU A 510 -38.49 -38.68 16.03
C LEU A 510 -39.62 -38.68 14.99
N LYS A 511 -39.35 -38.24 13.75
CA LYS A 511 -40.30 -38.36 12.63
C LYS A 511 -40.66 -39.81 12.32
N MET A 512 -39.70 -40.73 12.33
CA MET A 512 -39.96 -42.16 12.13
C MET A 512 -40.81 -42.79 13.25
N ILE A 513 -40.77 -42.22 14.46
CA ILE A 513 -41.59 -42.69 15.59
C ILE A 513 -43.00 -42.09 15.52
N LEU A 514 -43.12 -40.81 15.16
CA LEU A 514 -44.40 -40.07 15.20
C LEU A 514 -45.25 -40.21 13.93
N LEU A 515 -44.65 -40.52 12.79
CA LEU A 515 -45.30 -40.51 11.49
C LEU A 515 -45.20 -41.88 10.78
N THR A 516 -46.25 -42.25 10.04
CA THR A 516 -46.24 -43.43 9.19
C THR A 516 -45.38 -43.21 7.94
N GLU A 517 -44.97 -44.29 7.27
CA GLU A 517 -44.13 -44.22 6.07
C GLU A 517 -44.72 -43.31 4.99
N SER A 518 -46.04 -43.38 4.79
CA SER A 518 -46.76 -42.54 3.82
C SER A 518 -46.83 -41.08 4.27
N GLN A 519 -47.00 -40.82 5.57
CA GLN A 519 -46.97 -39.46 6.13
C GLN A 519 -45.58 -38.81 6.00
N ILE A 520 -44.51 -39.57 6.17
CA ILE A 520 -43.13 -39.10 5.99
C ILE A 520 -42.86 -38.76 4.53
N LYS A 521 -43.28 -39.62 3.57
CA LYS A 521 -43.10 -39.38 2.13
C LYS A 521 -43.79 -38.09 1.67
N VAL A 522 -44.94 -37.77 2.26
CA VAL A 522 -45.69 -36.54 1.98
C VAL A 522 -45.08 -35.33 2.70
N PHE A 523 -44.68 -35.49 3.96
CA PHE A 523 -44.00 -34.45 4.73
C PHE A 523 -42.67 -34.01 4.08
N ASP A 524 -41.93 -34.97 3.50
CA ASP A 524 -40.66 -34.71 2.79
C ASP A 524 -40.88 -33.99 1.44
N TYR A 525 -42.12 -33.92 0.92
CA TYR A 525 -42.49 -33.27 -0.35
C TYR A 525 -43.25 -31.95 -0.18
N VAL A 526 -43.37 -31.42 1.05
CA VAL A 526 -43.95 -30.10 1.26
C VAL A 526 -43.16 -29.08 0.40
N GLN A 527 -43.89 -28.20 -0.29
CA GLN A 527 -43.31 -27.31 -1.30
C GLN A 527 -42.28 -26.37 -0.69
N LYS A 528 -41.11 -26.21 -1.32
CA LYS A 528 -40.08 -25.22 -0.93
C LYS A 528 -40.65 -23.79 -0.96
N PRO A 529 -40.16 -22.87 -0.12
CA PRO A 529 -40.65 -21.49 -0.17
C PRO A 529 -40.22 -20.88 -1.50
N THR A 530 -41.18 -20.38 -2.28
CA THR A 530 -40.91 -19.74 -3.56
C THR A 530 -40.48 -18.30 -3.32
N ILE A 531 -39.33 -17.90 -3.86
CA ILE A 531 -38.93 -16.49 -3.85
C ILE A 531 -39.67 -15.82 -5.02
N PRO A 532 -40.55 -14.84 -4.76
CA PRO A 532 -41.27 -14.16 -5.84
C PRO A 532 -40.29 -13.34 -6.68
N LEU A 533 -40.56 -13.24 -7.98
CA LEU A 533 -39.78 -12.43 -8.92
C LEU A 533 -39.92 -10.93 -8.63
N ASP A 534 -41.04 -10.51 -8.02
CA ASP A 534 -41.27 -9.15 -7.54
C ASP A 534 -41.35 -9.12 -6.01
N PRO A 535 -40.36 -8.52 -5.32
CA PRO A 535 -40.30 -8.42 -3.87
C PRO A 535 -41.42 -7.53 -3.27
N ASN A 536 -42.15 -6.77 -4.08
CA ASN A 536 -43.24 -5.90 -3.62
C ASN A 536 -44.65 -6.49 -3.81
N SER A 537 -44.76 -7.72 -4.33
CA SER A 537 -46.05 -8.39 -4.46
C SER A 537 -46.61 -8.71 -3.06
N LYS A 538 -47.72 -8.05 -2.68
CA LYS A 538 -48.38 -8.15 -1.36
C LYS A 538 -49.08 -9.50 -1.09
N GLN A 539 -48.60 -10.60 -1.65
CA GLN A 539 -49.12 -11.95 -1.42
C GLN A 539 -48.06 -12.81 -0.72
N PHE A 540 -47.78 -12.51 0.54
CA PHE A 540 -47.10 -13.44 1.42
C PHE A 540 -47.80 -13.48 2.78
N ASN A 541 -48.71 -14.44 2.93
CA ASN A 541 -49.11 -14.93 4.25
C ASN A 541 -48.14 -16.04 4.62
N THR A 542 -47.25 -15.76 5.57
CA THR A 542 -46.28 -16.70 6.12
C THR A 542 -46.98 -17.82 6.89
N SER A 543 -47.17 -18.97 6.27
CA SER A 543 -47.20 -20.24 6.99
C SER A 543 -45.79 -20.84 6.92
N GLU A 544 -45.01 -20.70 7.99
CA GLU A 544 -43.69 -21.30 8.12
C GLU A 544 -43.79 -22.82 8.02
N SER A 545 -43.42 -23.37 6.86
CA SER A 545 -43.29 -24.82 6.64
C SER A 545 -41.83 -25.21 6.85
N TYR A 546 -41.59 -26.21 7.70
CA TYR A 546 -40.27 -26.74 8.03
C TYR A 546 -39.88 -27.89 7.09
N TYR A 547 -38.65 -27.88 6.56
CA TYR A 547 -38.10 -28.95 5.72
C TYR A 547 -37.04 -29.78 6.45
N SER A 548 -36.91 -31.04 6.07
CA SER A 548 -35.79 -31.90 6.46
C SER A 548 -34.80 -32.07 5.31
N ILE A 549 -33.51 -31.96 5.60
CA ILE A 549 -32.44 -31.86 4.58
C ILE A 549 -31.73 -33.21 4.31
N LEU A 550 -31.96 -34.27 5.10
CA LEU A 550 -31.06 -35.43 5.09
C LEU A 550 -31.73 -36.75 4.67
N LYS A 551 -31.73 -37.05 3.36
CA LYS A 551 -31.91 -38.41 2.78
C LYS A 551 -31.22 -38.52 1.41
N PRO A 552 -30.87 -39.74 0.93
CA PRO A 552 -30.10 -39.94 -0.30
C PRO A 552 -30.72 -39.30 -1.55
N ILE A 553 -29.86 -39.03 -2.54
CA ILE A 553 -30.17 -38.34 -3.79
C ILE A 553 -31.10 -39.21 -4.65
N LYS A 554 -32.40 -39.16 -4.38
CA LYS A 554 -33.46 -39.46 -5.34
C LYS A 554 -33.75 -38.19 -6.15
N THR A 555 -34.03 -38.34 -7.44
CA THR A 555 -34.38 -37.19 -8.29
C THR A 555 -35.68 -36.53 -7.83
N ASP A 556 -35.81 -35.20 -8.00
CA ASP A 556 -37.01 -34.46 -7.58
C ASP A 556 -38.30 -35.04 -8.19
N PHE A 557 -38.21 -35.59 -9.40
CA PHE A 557 -39.29 -36.28 -10.10
C PHE A 557 -39.70 -37.60 -9.41
N GLN A 558 -38.74 -38.43 -9.00
CA GLN A 558 -39.03 -39.66 -8.26
C GLN A 558 -39.68 -39.37 -6.89
N ARG A 559 -39.22 -38.31 -6.21
CA ARG A 559 -39.84 -37.86 -4.95
C ARG A 559 -41.29 -37.42 -5.15
N ALA A 560 -41.59 -36.76 -6.27
CA ALA A 560 -42.94 -36.33 -6.63
C ALA A 560 -43.91 -37.51 -6.84
N ILE A 561 -43.46 -38.54 -7.55
CA ILE A 561 -44.25 -39.75 -7.79
C ILE A 561 -44.50 -40.52 -6.49
N GLU A 562 -43.47 -40.69 -5.66
CA GLU A 562 -43.60 -41.36 -4.35
C GLU A 562 -44.53 -40.60 -3.42
N ALA A 563 -44.44 -39.26 -3.40
CA ALA A 563 -45.32 -38.40 -2.62
C ALA A 563 -46.76 -38.46 -3.13
N GLN A 564 -46.99 -38.46 -4.45
CA GLN A 564 -48.32 -38.57 -5.05
C GLN A 564 -49.00 -39.89 -4.67
N ASN A 565 -48.28 -41.00 -4.71
CA ASN A 565 -48.80 -42.32 -4.34
C ASN A 565 -49.07 -42.41 -2.83
N ALA A 566 -48.17 -41.90 -2.00
CA ALA A 566 -48.37 -41.82 -0.55
C ALA A 566 -49.54 -40.89 -0.17
N PHE A 567 -49.77 -39.83 -0.93
CA PHE A 567 -50.89 -38.90 -0.71
C PHE A 567 -52.24 -39.54 -1.00
N LYS A 568 -52.33 -40.38 -2.04
CA LYS A 568 -53.54 -41.17 -2.34
C LYS A 568 -53.92 -42.10 -1.17
N GLU A 569 -52.92 -42.70 -0.53
CA GLU A 569 -53.10 -43.58 0.64
C GLU A 569 -53.55 -42.80 1.89
N ILE A 570 -53.01 -41.60 2.11
CA ILE A 570 -53.40 -40.72 3.23
C ILE A 570 -54.83 -40.18 3.09
N VAL A 571 -55.26 -39.88 1.86
CA VAL A 571 -56.62 -39.39 1.54
C VAL A 571 -57.70 -40.48 1.77
N GLN A 572 -57.32 -41.75 1.82
CA GLN A 572 -58.24 -42.86 2.13
C GLN A 572 -58.53 -43.01 3.63
N ASN A 573 -57.68 -42.47 4.53
CA ASN A 573 -57.82 -42.56 5.99
C ASN A 573 -57.88 -41.17 6.64
N LEU A 574 -59.00 -40.48 6.48
CA LEU A 574 -59.21 -39.09 6.92
C LEU A 574 -59.53 -38.91 8.42
N ASP A 575 -59.70 -39.99 9.18
CA ASP A 575 -60.04 -39.94 10.61
C ASP A 575 -58.83 -39.63 11.51
N ASN A 576 -57.59 -39.72 10.99
CA ASN A 576 -56.38 -39.39 11.75
C ASN A 576 -56.14 -37.86 11.77
N PRO A 577 -56.07 -37.22 12.96
CA PRO A 577 -55.88 -35.77 13.07
C PRO A 577 -54.56 -35.26 12.46
N ILE A 578 -53.55 -36.12 12.32
CA ILE A 578 -52.27 -35.81 11.67
C ILE A 578 -52.44 -35.74 10.15
N ASN A 579 -53.23 -36.64 9.56
CA ASN A 579 -53.52 -36.64 8.12
C ASN A 579 -54.24 -35.35 7.70
N VAL A 580 -55.21 -34.89 8.51
CA VAL A 580 -55.93 -33.64 8.27
C VAL A 580 -54.99 -32.43 8.30
N LYS A 581 -54.09 -32.36 9.28
CA LYS A 581 -53.09 -31.27 9.37
C LYS A 581 -52.10 -31.28 8.20
N LEU A 582 -51.67 -32.46 7.77
CA LEU A 582 -50.70 -32.63 6.67
C LEU A 582 -51.32 -32.22 5.33
N ILE A 583 -52.58 -32.61 5.07
CA ILE A 583 -53.33 -32.22 3.88
C ILE A 583 -53.53 -30.71 3.83
N ASN A 584 -53.83 -30.08 4.97
CA ASN A 584 -53.98 -28.62 5.06
C ASN A 584 -52.66 -27.85 4.91
N SER A 585 -51.52 -28.53 5.01
CA SER A 585 -50.18 -27.94 4.83
C SER A 585 -49.70 -27.99 3.36
N ILE A 586 -50.51 -28.58 2.47
CA ILE A 586 -50.24 -28.71 1.04
C ILE A 586 -51.13 -27.73 0.26
N ASP A 587 -50.63 -27.26 -0.88
CA ASP A 587 -51.32 -26.30 -1.72
C ASP A 587 -52.77 -26.74 -2.03
N LYS A 588 -53.71 -25.83 -1.74
CA LYS A 588 -55.15 -26.05 -1.84
C LYS A 588 -55.57 -26.51 -3.25
N THR A 589 -54.91 -25.99 -4.28
CA THR A 589 -55.17 -26.32 -5.69
C THR A 589 -54.83 -27.78 -5.99
N ILE A 590 -53.71 -28.28 -5.44
CA ILE A 590 -53.28 -29.67 -5.60
C ILE A 590 -54.23 -30.61 -4.85
N VAL A 591 -54.64 -30.21 -3.63
CA VAL A 591 -55.63 -30.96 -2.84
C VAL A 591 -56.97 -31.05 -3.56
N ASP A 592 -57.41 -29.96 -4.20
CA ASP A 592 -58.69 -29.90 -4.91
C ASP A 592 -58.65 -30.70 -6.23
N LEU A 593 -57.57 -30.64 -7.00
CA LEU A 593 -57.37 -31.45 -8.22
C LEU A 593 -57.38 -32.97 -7.95
N ILE A 594 -56.86 -33.39 -6.80
CA ILE A 594 -56.80 -34.81 -6.42
C ILE A 594 -58.13 -35.30 -5.82
N LYS A 595 -58.89 -34.42 -5.16
CA LYS A 595 -60.28 -34.71 -4.76
C LYS A 595 -61.19 -34.90 -5.97
N ILE A 596 -60.95 -34.17 -7.08
CA ILE A 596 -61.69 -34.35 -8.34
C ILE A 596 -61.44 -35.75 -8.94
N THR A 597 -60.23 -36.28 -8.84
CA THR A 597 -59.91 -37.66 -9.27
C THR A 597 -60.54 -38.74 -8.37
N LYS A 598 -61.06 -38.39 -7.18
CA LYS A 598 -61.86 -39.31 -6.33
C LYS A 598 -63.29 -39.47 -6.85
N ASN A 599 -63.83 -38.46 -7.53
CA ASN A 599 -65.21 -38.47 -8.07
C ASN A 599 -65.30 -38.98 -9.52
N THR A 600 -64.16 -39.24 -10.15
CA THR A 600 -64.09 -39.72 -11.54
C THR A 600 -63.33 -41.04 -11.55
N GLN A 601 -64.02 -42.13 -11.24
CA GLN A 601 -63.59 -43.43 -11.76
C GLN A 601 -63.78 -43.37 -13.28
N GLU A 602 -62.75 -43.82 -14.00
CA GLU A 602 -62.60 -43.82 -15.47
C GLU A 602 -62.00 -42.54 -16.09
N LEU A 603 -60.66 -42.52 -16.12
CA LEU A 603 -59.89 -42.22 -17.32
C LEU A 603 -58.55 -42.95 -17.21
N ALA A 604 -58.60 -44.25 -17.49
CA ALA A 604 -57.45 -44.96 -18.02
C ALA A 604 -57.21 -44.47 -19.45
N SER A 605 -55.94 -44.41 -19.86
CA SER A 605 -55.40 -44.05 -21.18
C SER A 605 -55.34 -42.55 -21.55
N ILE A 606 -54.34 -41.86 -21.01
CA ILE A 606 -53.55 -40.90 -21.79
C ILE A 606 -52.06 -41.22 -21.58
N ASP A 607 -51.52 -41.88 -22.60
CA ASP A 607 -50.14 -41.95 -23.09
C ASP A 607 -49.00 -42.53 -22.23
N ASN A 608 -48.89 -43.86 -22.33
CA ASN A 608 -47.62 -44.60 -22.24
C ASN A 608 -46.73 -44.44 -23.52
N ALA A 609 -47.04 -43.51 -24.42
CA ALA A 609 -46.25 -43.25 -25.63
C ALA A 609 -45.16 -42.17 -25.43
N ASP A 610 -45.45 -41.11 -24.66
CA ASP A 610 -44.48 -40.02 -24.42
C ASP A 610 -43.43 -40.32 -23.32
N ILE A 611 -43.61 -41.42 -22.58
CA ILE A 611 -42.74 -41.83 -21.47
C ILE A 611 -41.44 -42.48 -21.98
N ASN A 612 -41.43 -43.04 -23.19
CA ASN A 612 -40.23 -43.64 -23.76
C ASN A 612 -39.37 -42.65 -24.55
N GLU A 613 -39.92 -41.58 -25.12
CA GLU A 613 -39.16 -40.67 -25.97
C GLU A 613 -38.30 -39.69 -25.15
N GLN A 614 -38.84 -39.11 -24.08
CA GLN A 614 -38.08 -38.20 -23.20
C GLN A 614 -37.12 -38.92 -22.23
N ALA A 615 -37.37 -40.20 -21.93
CA ALA A 615 -36.43 -41.04 -21.19
C ALA A 615 -35.31 -41.59 -22.09
N GLN A 616 -35.60 -41.89 -23.36
CA GLN A 616 -34.58 -42.31 -24.34
C GLN A 616 -33.67 -41.16 -24.76
N GLU A 617 -34.15 -39.92 -24.92
CA GLU A 617 -33.28 -38.78 -25.23
C GLU A 617 -32.31 -38.43 -24.09
N LYS A 618 -32.72 -38.54 -22.81
CA LYS A 618 -31.80 -38.27 -21.68
C LYS A 618 -30.87 -39.44 -21.35
N ASN A 619 -31.30 -40.68 -21.56
CA ASN A 619 -30.45 -41.87 -21.31
C ASN A 619 -29.49 -42.17 -22.47
N THR A 620 -29.81 -41.84 -23.72
CA THR A 620 -28.85 -41.95 -24.84
C THR A 620 -27.73 -40.91 -24.72
N VAL A 621 -28.03 -39.70 -24.25
CA VAL A 621 -27.01 -38.66 -23.98
C VAL A 621 -26.10 -39.04 -22.81
N PHE A 622 -26.57 -39.79 -21.80
CA PHE A 622 -25.74 -40.27 -20.68
C PHE A 622 -25.01 -41.60 -20.98
N ALA A 623 -25.57 -42.51 -21.77
CA ALA A 623 -24.95 -43.80 -22.08
C ALA A 623 -23.83 -43.69 -23.14
N ILE A 624 -23.92 -42.73 -24.07
CA ILE A 624 -22.86 -42.44 -25.04
C ILE A 624 -21.62 -41.85 -24.34
N ASP A 625 -21.81 -41.09 -23.25
CA ASP A 625 -20.72 -40.43 -22.50
C ASP A 625 -20.01 -41.39 -21.51
N ILE A 626 -20.65 -42.52 -21.15
CA ILE A 626 -20.04 -43.56 -20.29
C ILE A 626 -19.27 -44.61 -21.12
N ARG A 627 -19.79 -45.03 -22.30
CA ARG A 627 -19.07 -45.99 -23.18
C ARG A 627 -17.80 -45.42 -23.82
N LYS A 628 -17.72 -44.10 -24.09
CA LYS A 628 -16.48 -43.45 -24.58
C LYS A 628 -15.42 -43.22 -23.49
N LYS A 629 -15.79 -43.33 -22.21
CA LYS A 629 -14.87 -43.16 -21.06
C LYS A 629 -14.26 -44.45 -20.54
N GLN A 630 -14.84 -45.61 -20.84
CA GLN A 630 -14.30 -46.91 -20.43
C GLN A 630 -13.32 -47.54 -21.44
N SER A 631 -13.33 -47.12 -22.72
CA SER A 631 -12.39 -47.63 -23.73
C SER A 631 -11.02 -46.93 -23.76
N SER A 632 -10.80 -45.89 -22.94
CA SER A 632 -9.53 -45.15 -22.87
C SER A 632 -8.76 -45.35 -21.56
N LEU A 633 -9.11 -46.38 -20.77
CA LEU A 633 -8.53 -46.66 -19.45
C LEU A 633 -7.76 -48.00 -19.36
N ILE A 634 -7.44 -48.66 -20.50
CA ILE A 634 -6.77 -49.98 -20.49
C ILE A 634 -5.29 -49.98 -20.94
N ASN A 635 -4.74 -48.90 -21.50
CA ASN A 635 -3.29 -48.86 -21.80
C ASN A 635 -2.63 -47.72 -21.03
N TYR A 636 -1.86 -48.04 -19.98
CA TYR A 636 -0.49 -47.54 -19.74
C TYR A 636 0.03 -48.09 -18.39
N GLN A 637 0.92 -49.09 -18.48
CA GLN A 637 1.80 -49.52 -17.37
C GLN A 637 2.97 -48.52 -17.19
N PRO A 638 3.57 -48.44 -15.99
CA PRO A 638 4.57 -47.43 -15.64
C PRO A 638 5.99 -47.91 -16.00
N ASN A 639 6.81 -47.03 -16.59
CA ASN A 639 8.26 -47.19 -16.63
C ASN A 639 8.92 -46.14 -15.74
N PHE A 640 9.51 -46.64 -14.64
CA PHE A 640 10.55 -45.99 -13.87
C PHE A 640 11.78 -45.76 -14.74
N LYS A 641 12.41 -44.56 -14.66
CA LYS A 641 13.85 -44.37 -14.42
C LYS A 641 14.28 -42.90 -14.43
N GLN A 642 15.08 -42.60 -13.39
CA GLN A 642 16.01 -41.49 -13.12
C GLN A 642 15.45 -40.08 -12.92
#